data_AF-A0A7W0DIK6-F1
#
_entry.id   AF-A0A7W0DIK6-F1
#
_cell.length_a   1.000
_cell.length_b   1.000
_cell.length_c   1.000
_cell.angle_alpha   90.00
_cell.angle_beta   90.00
_cell.angle_gamma   90.00
#
_symmetry.space_group_name_H-M   'P 1'
#
loop_
_entity.id
_entity.type
_entity.pdbx_description
1 polymer ?
#
loop_
_entity_poly.entity_id
_entity_poly.type
_entity_poly.pdbx_seq_one_letter_code
_entity_poly.pdbx_strand_id
1 'polypeptide(L)'
;MTAWRHRLLHMALAVLLVLLPTQLINAPHAHSASVTSGNYYASTKPTDGNPDSHGALVRFQDSLLFNGNQTDTVGWRGSATAPKTVTLVFDMLRDGPLSNISIVSKSQNEFWTFDEIKVQYRPEASPTYNTAKSATRARGLLDYRLDVPMGDKQARFVRIKLTRTNQYLHIPLSEINFTIGTGTVDPTPAPALTESQMQQELTRADSIETGNYYAGVTPTDGTPDSAGGLVPFQNSKLFNGDHTDVVGWRGNATAPKSVTLVFDLLRDHPIGNIMIQSKAENEFWTFDEIEVTYRPEASETYRIAGSATRDRSELDYRLDIPIGDKQARFVRVKMTRTNQYLHVPLSEVDFAIGSSSIGQNPAPPLTVSQMQEELSRYTRMVDSYGQYLYKDWAGKVTSDAQLQQDAANEATKLANVKQDLTTYDQYGGFKALGKHTGTGYFRLAKVDGKWWFITPEGHKFFLKGVDATSADDWGYGTLYKNADGSLRDVFDGLPDSGTYGPAYSGNMVSFVKANLMRKYGTADWETPWRDITKKRLIDWGFNAQSKWSRDGGLTMPWIGQITAPSDVMRIQYGIDPFDPQFGAKLDRHIQALNIAANAGSPWLIGYFFDNERGWDDAVMTDMLQRTSTQPAKRAFVAYLNDAYDGDLNQVNTILGTSAATWQDLENTKIIFSKVPVSDRTAFVTEASKAYYSAIQAAIRKQDTNHLFLGSALVPTWHSSLEWNVGGRDYLDAISLDVYSNSASYLKDYEPYDKPVLNLEYSFSTHDRGLRAINAATRAESIAERGNMHKAFAEEQARSPVFVGSGWFIYYDQAVTGRASDGENYNFGLVNQQDQPYSAMTDVMRDTHRRLELIHQSPGPPLSAARTKEFDR
;
A
#
# COMPACT_ATOMS: atom_id res chain seq x y z
N MET A 1 -45.68 26.88 33.39
CA MET A 1 -44.25 26.54 33.28
C MET A 1 -43.94 26.22 31.82
N THR A 2 -44.26 27.12 30.87
CA THR A 2 -43.34 28.13 30.27
C THR A 2 -42.03 27.50 29.82
N ALA A 3 -42.03 26.72 28.74
CA ALA A 3 -42.11 27.11 27.33
C ALA A 3 -40.75 27.60 26.78
N TRP A 4 -40.01 26.64 26.22
CA TRP A 4 -38.92 26.86 25.29
C TRP A 4 -39.38 26.31 23.95
N ARG A 5 -39.61 27.19 22.97
CA ARG A 5 -39.54 26.87 21.53
C ARG A 5 -39.77 28.12 20.66
N HIS A 6 -39.02 28.14 19.57
CA HIS A 6 -39.19 28.92 18.33
C HIS A 6 -38.47 30.27 18.19
N ARG A 7 -37.28 30.16 17.58
CA ARG A 7 -36.87 30.77 16.30
C ARG A 7 -37.61 32.04 15.86
N LEU A 8 -36.80 33.09 15.73
CA LEU A 8 -36.65 33.95 14.54
C LEU A 8 -37.93 34.35 13.80
N LEU A 9 -38.34 35.62 13.93
CA LEU A 9 -38.60 36.53 12.81
C LEU A 9 -38.55 37.96 13.36
N HIS A 10 -37.45 38.68 13.11
CA HIS A 10 -37.41 39.75 12.12
C HIS A 10 -38.39 40.90 12.40
N MET A 11 -37.90 42.00 12.95
CA MET A 11 -37.72 43.27 12.23
C MET A 11 -37.54 44.42 13.22
N ALA A 12 -36.37 45.07 13.10
CA ALA A 12 -36.16 46.51 13.14
C ALA A 12 -37.14 47.35 13.99
N LEU A 13 -36.65 47.94 15.09
CA LEU A 13 -36.49 49.40 15.18
C LEU A 13 -35.82 49.80 16.52
N ALA A 14 -34.75 50.59 16.38
CA ALA A 14 -34.34 51.66 17.29
C ALA A 14 -34.18 51.36 18.80
N VAL A 15 -32.94 51.11 19.23
CA VAL A 15 -32.51 51.32 20.62
C VAL A 15 -31.79 52.67 20.72
N LEU A 16 -32.48 53.64 21.33
CA LEU A 16 -31.93 54.79 22.07
C LEU A 16 -30.85 54.27 23.05
N LEU A 17 -29.61 54.76 23.12
CA LEU A 17 -29.16 56.13 23.47
C LEU A 17 -29.79 56.66 24.78
N VAL A 18 -29.03 56.56 25.88
CA VAL A 18 -28.51 57.67 26.70
C VAL A 18 -28.45 57.32 28.20
N LEU A 19 -27.29 57.66 28.78
CA LEU A 19 -26.88 57.97 30.16
C LEU A 19 -25.66 57.09 30.49
N LEU A 20 -24.43 57.57 30.76
CA LEU A 20 -23.90 58.85 31.26
C LEU A 20 -22.33 58.77 31.13
N PRO A 21 -21.52 59.76 31.54
CA PRO A 21 -20.60 60.51 30.67
C PRO A 21 -19.10 60.15 30.78
N THR A 22 -18.37 60.75 29.84
CA THR A 22 -16.93 60.77 29.56
C THR A 22 -16.02 61.23 30.71
N GLN A 23 -14.96 60.47 30.99
CA GLN A 23 -13.66 60.98 31.45
C GLN A 23 -12.53 60.38 30.59
N LEU A 24 -11.69 61.28 30.08
CA LEU A 24 -10.43 61.02 29.38
C LEU A 24 -9.43 60.33 30.33
N ILE A 25 -8.97 59.12 29.97
CA ILE A 25 -7.72 58.53 30.49
C ILE A 25 -6.99 57.88 29.31
N ASN A 26 -5.73 58.27 29.16
CA ASN A 26 -4.73 57.72 28.26
C ASN A 26 -4.72 56.18 28.27
N ALA A 27 -5.06 55.55 27.15
CA ALA A 27 -4.68 54.18 26.86
C ALA A 27 -3.36 54.20 26.07
N PRO A 28 -2.27 53.56 26.55
CA PRO A 28 -1.04 53.48 25.78
C PRO A 28 -1.34 52.69 24.51
N HIS A 29 -1.16 53.34 23.35
CA HIS A 29 -1.07 52.63 22.09
C HIS A 29 0.16 51.72 22.20
N ALA A 30 -0.05 50.40 22.21
CA ALA A 30 1.04 49.45 22.07
C ALA A 30 1.64 49.67 20.67
N HIS A 31 2.71 50.47 20.60
CA HIS A 31 3.54 50.54 19.41
C HIS A 31 4.09 49.14 19.18
N SER A 32 3.68 48.49 18.08
CA SER A 32 4.33 47.28 17.59
C SER A 32 5.81 47.61 17.39
N ALA A 33 6.69 46.96 18.15
CA ALA A 33 8.13 47.21 18.05
C ALA A 33 8.62 46.81 16.65
N SER A 34 9.30 47.72 15.96
CA SER A 34 9.98 47.42 14.69
C SER A 34 11.43 47.03 14.94
N VAL A 35 12.05 46.34 13.99
CA VAL A 35 13.51 46.14 13.98
C VAL A 35 14.17 47.50 13.73
N THR A 36 14.85 48.03 14.76
CA THR A 36 15.44 49.38 14.74
C THR A 36 16.86 49.42 14.20
N SER A 37 17.53 48.28 14.01
CA SER A 37 18.88 48.25 13.45
C SER A 37 19.19 46.90 12.80
N GLY A 38 19.93 46.92 11.71
CA GLY A 38 20.48 45.72 11.08
C GLY A 38 21.39 46.08 9.91
N ASN A 39 21.70 45.09 9.07
CA ASN A 39 22.46 45.31 7.84
C ASN A 39 21.71 44.76 6.63
N TYR A 40 22.00 45.28 5.44
CA TYR A 40 21.58 44.64 4.22
C TYR A 40 22.69 44.65 3.16
N TYR A 41 22.55 43.74 2.19
CA TYR A 41 23.41 43.59 1.02
C TYR A 41 22.57 43.45 -0.23
N ALA A 42 22.92 44.16 -1.30
CA ALA A 42 22.20 44.12 -2.58
C ALA A 42 23.05 43.48 -3.68
N SER A 43 22.42 42.72 -4.58
CA SER A 43 23.09 42.03 -5.68
C SER A 43 23.80 42.97 -6.66
N THR A 44 23.34 44.20 -6.78
CA THR A 44 23.98 45.29 -7.53
C THR A 44 23.79 46.60 -6.78
N LYS A 45 24.72 47.54 -6.94
CA LYS A 45 24.55 48.88 -6.35
C LYS A 45 23.41 49.61 -7.05
N PRO A 46 22.60 50.38 -6.29
CA PRO A 46 21.65 51.28 -6.91
C PRO A 46 22.36 52.33 -7.75
N THR A 47 21.72 52.74 -8.84
CA THR A 47 22.28 53.68 -9.83
C THR A 47 21.62 55.06 -9.77
N ASP A 48 20.72 55.28 -8.80
CA ASP A 48 20.09 56.56 -8.47
C ASP A 48 19.67 56.60 -6.99
N GLY A 49 19.50 57.82 -6.46
CA GLY A 49 19.42 58.11 -5.02
C GLY A 49 20.82 58.29 -4.40
N ASN A 50 20.90 58.56 -3.09
CA ASN A 50 22.16 58.63 -2.35
C ASN A 50 22.36 57.39 -1.45
N PRO A 51 22.57 56.18 -2.04
CA PRO A 51 22.88 55.00 -1.27
C PRO A 51 24.36 55.01 -0.88
N ASP A 52 24.66 54.59 0.35
CA ASP A 52 26.01 54.16 0.70
C ASP A 52 26.46 53.07 -0.31
N SER A 53 27.71 53.16 -0.74
CA SER A 53 28.24 52.63 -2.01
C SER A 53 28.21 51.09 -2.21
N HIS A 54 28.56 50.63 -3.43
CA HIS A 54 28.70 49.22 -3.84
C HIS A 54 29.45 48.38 -2.79
N GLY A 55 28.97 47.18 -2.48
CA GLY A 55 29.73 46.14 -1.76
C GLY A 55 29.83 46.34 -0.24
N ALA A 56 29.91 47.56 0.28
CA ALA A 56 29.97 47.74 1.73
C ALA A 56 28.65 47.34 2.40
N LEU A 57 28.71 46.49 3.43
CA LEU A 57 27.60 46.18 4.33
C LEU A 57 26.89 47.47 4.77
N VAL A 58 25.65 47.67 4.34
CA VAL A 58 24.92 48.92 4.64
C VAL A 58 24.10 48.72 5.91
N ARG A 59 24.34 49.57 6.92
CA ARG A 59 23.55 49.60 8.14
C ARG A 59 22.23 50.33 7.89
N PHE A 60 21.12 49.73 8.29
CA PHE A 60 19.83 50.43 8.36
C PHE A 60 19.49 50.73 9.82
N GLN A 61 18.86 51.88 10.07
CA GLN A 61 18.39 52.30 11.40
C GLN A 61 16.93 52.75 11.30
N ASP A 62 16.10 52.37 12.29
CA ASP A 62 14.67 52.73 12.37
C ASP A 62 13.87 52.39 11.10
N SER A 63 14.19 51.26 10.46
CA SER A 63 13.60 50.81 9.17
C SER A 63 13.86 51.74 7.97
N LEU A 64 14.76 52.73 8.13
CA LEU A 64 15.22 53.59 7.05
C LEU A 64 16.43 52.94 6.38
N LEU A 65 16.24 52.57 5.12
CA LEU A 65 17.24 51.86 4.32
C LEU A 65 18.41 52.75 3.89
N PHE A 66 18.23 54.08 3.85
CA PHE A 66 19.18 55.04 3.29
C PHE A 66 19.12 56.39 4.01
N ASN A 67 20.30 56.98 4.32
CA ASN A 67 20.64 58.31 4.87
C ASN A 67 19.69 59.05 5.85
N GLY A 68 18.59 58.46 6.30
CA GLY A 68 17.61 59.07 7.18
C GLY A 68 16.58 59.99 6.50
N ASN A 69 16.53 60.11 5.16
CA ASN A 69 15.56 60.98 4.47
C ASN A 69 14.37 60.21 3.85
N GLN A 70 13.17 60.40 4.40
CA GLN A 70 11.92 59.73 3.96
C GLN A 70 11.44 60.13 2.54
N THR A 71 12.12 61.06 1.87
CA THR A 71 11.81 61.47 0.49
C THR A 71 12.67 60.82 -0.58
N ASP A 72 13.71 60.05 -0.21
CA ASP A 72 14.70 59.55 -1.16
C ASP A 72 14.35 58.12 -1.61
N THR A 73 13.68 57.99 -2.77
CA THR A 73 13.55 56.68 -3.44
C THR A 73 14.92 56.27 -3.96
N VAL A 74 15.42 55.12 -3.51
CA VAL A 74 16.59 54.49 -4.12
C VAL A 74 16.14 53.65 -5.29
N GLY A 75 16.94 53.64 -6.36
CA GLY A 75 16.64 52.67 -7.39
C GLY A 75 17.74 52.31 -8.34
N TRP A 76 17.42 51.25 -9.08
CA TRP A 76 18.29 50.63 -10.05
C TRP A 76 17.76 51.01 -11.43
N ARG A 77 18.38 52.03 -12.02
CA ARG A 77 18.02 52.52 -13.34
C ARG A 77 18.18 51.43 -14.40
N GLY A 78 17.23 51.39 -15.33
CA GLY A 78 17.31 50.55 -16.50
C GLY A 78 18.33 51.03 -17.52
N SER A 79 18.95 50.07 -18.20
CA SER A 79 19.88 50.25 -19.31
C SER A 79 20.00 48.92 -20.06
N ALA A 80 20.63 48.93 -21.24
CA ALA A 80 20.88 47.72 -22.02
C ALA A 80 21.78 46.68 -21.31
N THR A 81 22.46 47.06 -20.23
CA THR A 81 23.39 46.19 -19.48
C THR A 81 22.93 45.94 -18.04
N ALA A 82 21.83 46.54 -17.60
CA ALA A 82 21.38 46.45 -16.22
C ALA A 82 20.65 45.11 -15.95
N PRO A 83 20.80 44.50 -14.76
CA PRO A 83 20.25 43.17 -14.47
C PRO A 83 18.72 43.15 -14.49
N LYS A 84 18.10 42.05 -14.91
CA LYS A 84 16.63 41.91 -14.84
C LYS A 84 16.10 41.75 -13.41
N THR A 85 16.94 41.31 -12.49
CA THR A 85 16.56 41.07 -11.09
C THR A 85 17.55 41.75 -10.16
N VAL A 86 17.02 42.39 -9.12
CA VAL A 86 17.78 42.92 -7.99
C VAL A 86 17.35 42.16 -6.74
N THR A 87 18.30 41.59 -6.01
CA THR A 87 18.04 40.89 -4.75
C THR A 87 18.67 41.65 -3.59
N LEU A 88 17.90 41.86 -2.54
CA LEU A 88 18.36 42.38 -1.26
C LEU A 88 18.30 41.28 -0.21
N VAL A 89 19.35 41.13 0.60
CA VAL A 89 19.36 40.31 1.81
C VAL A 89 19.56 41.20 3.01
N PHE A 90 18.69 41.04 4.00
CA PHE A 90 18.70 41.73 5.28
C PHE A 90 19.17 40.75 6.35
N ASP A 91 20.09 41.20 7.22
CA ASP A 91 20.48 40.57 8.48
C ASP A 91 19.97 41.45 9.62
N MET A 92 18.98 40.95 10.36
CA MET A 92 18.38 41.65 11.50
C MET A 92 19.20 41.50 12.79
N LEU A 93 20.39 40.88 12.71
CA LEU A 93 21.36 40.64 13.79
C LEU A 93 20.89 39.70 14.90
N ARG A 94 19.60 39.38 14.95
CA ARG A 94 18.99 38.49 15.93
C ARG A 94 17.92 37.67 15.24
N ASP A 95 17.80 36.42 15.68
CA ASP A 95 16.62 35.62 15.36
C ASP A 95 15.46 36.11 16.22
N GLY A 96 14.31 36.36 15.58
CA GLY A 96 13.12 36.81 16.28
C GLY A 96 11.84 36.59 15.48
N PRO A 97 10.69 36.51 16.15
CA PRO A 97 9.40 36.35 15.49
C PRO A 97 9.07 37.66 14.75
N LEU A 98 8.75 37.56 13.46
CA LEU A 98 8.18 38.67 12.70
C LEU A 98 6.67 38.50 12.61
N SER A 99 5.92 39.56 12.90
CA SER A 99 4.46 39.58 12.69
C SER A 99 4.09 40.07 11.28
N ASN A 100 4.86 41.02 10.73
CA ASN A 100 4.64 41.58 9.40
C ASN A 100 5.94 42.13 8.78
N ILE A 101 6.01 42.09 7.45
CA ILE A 101 7.02 42.82 6.67
C ILE A 101 6.28 43.79 5.74
N SER A 102 6.53 45.09 5.88
CA SER A 102 5.94 46.12 5.03
C SER A 102 6.96 46.63 4.03
N ILE A 103 6.60 46.68 2.76
CA ILE A 103 7.47 47.10 1.65
C ILE A 103 6.76 48.19 0.87
N VAL A 104 7.41 49.36 0.74
CA VAL A 104 6.88 50.51 -0.01
C VAL A 104 7.85 50.90 -1.11
N SER A 105 7.29 51.10 -2.30
CA SER A 105 8.01 51.49 -3.51
C SER A 105 7.25 52.64 -4.16
N LYS A 106 7.79 53.86 -4.04
CA LYS A 106 7.23 55.07 -4.66
C LYS A 106 7.93 55.35 -5.97
N SER A 107 7.16 55.35 -7.05
CA SER A 107 7.68 55.56 -8.40
C SER A 107 7.58 57.02 -8.83
N GLN A 108 8.63 57.53 -9.47
CA GLN A 108 8.61 58.89 -10.02
C GLN A 108 7.72 59.01 -11.27
N ASN A 109 7.65 57.94 -12.05
CA ASN A 109 6.79 57.80 -13.23
C ASN A 109 6.64 56.30 -13.56
N GLU A 110 5.90 55.96 -14.62
CA GLU A 110 5.60 54.57 -15.01
C GLU A 110 6.82 53.72 -15.39
N PHE A 111 7.95 54.34 -15.74
CA PHE A 111 9.19 53.63 -16.04
C PHE A 111 9.96 53.22 -14.78
N TRP A 112 9.64 53.81 -13.63
CA TRP A 112 10.13 53.38 -12.33
C TRP A 112 9.21 52.28 -11.78
N THR A 113 9.40 51.05 -12.19
CA THR A 113 8.58 49.93 -11.72
C THR A 113 9.34 48.60 -11.77
N PHE A 114 8.76 47.60 -11.12
CA PHE A 114 9.09 46.19 -11.26
C PHE A 114 7.79 45.43 -11.51
N ASP A 115 7.88 44.23 -12.09
CA ASP A 115 6.70 43.42 -12.41
C ASP A 115 6.47 42.34 -11.33
N GLU A 116 7.52 41.87 -10.66
CA GLU A 116 7.42 40.81 -9.65
C GLU A 116 8.26 41.11 -8.40
N ILE A 117 7.74 40.69 -7.25
CA ILE A 117 8.43 40.70 -5.96
C ILE A 117 8.29 39.35 -5.28
N LYS A 118 9.41 38.82 -4.77
CA LYS A 118 9.45 37.61 -3.92
C LYS A 118 10.15 37.94 -2.60
N VAL A 119 9.44 37.73 -1.50
CA VAL A 119 9.91 37.92 -0.11
C VAL A 119 10.12 36.56 0.51
N GLN A 120 11.31 36.34 1.06
CA GLN A 120 11.73 35.10 1.68
C GLN A 120 12.39 35.37 3.03
N TYR A 121 12.39 34.40 3.93
CA TYR A 121 12.95 34.56 5.27
C TYR A 121 13.60 33.27 5.75
N ARG A 122 14.58 33.37 6.67
CA ARG A 122 15.06 32.22 7.42
C ARG A 122 15.55 32.60 8.82
N PRO A 123 15.32 31.74 9.82
CA PRO A 123 16.06 31.81 11.08
C PRO A 123 17.53 31.42 10.84
N GLU A 124 18.42 31.79 11.77
CA GLU A 124 19.85 31.56 11.61
C GLU A 124 20.18 30.06 11.53
N ALA A 125 19.52 29.27 12.36
CA ALA A 125 19.64 27.82 12.38
C ALA A 125 19.07 27.13 11.13
N SER A 126 18.27 27.83 10.31
CA SER A 126 17.73 27.27 9.07
C SER A 126 18.70 27.49 7.91
N PRO A 127 18.99 26.47 7.12
CA PRO A 127 19.96 26.57 6.02
C PRO A 127 19.39 27.09 4.71
N THR A 128 18.07 27.25 4.62
CA THR A 128 17.36 27.67 3.41
C THR A 128 16.38 28.79 3.72
N TYR A 129 16.09 29.61 2.71
CA TYR A 129 15.02 30.59 2.80
C TYR A 129 13.66 29.97 2.50
N ASN A 130 12.72 30.20 3.41
CA ASN A 130 11.31 29.96 3.20
C ASN A 130 10.70 31.12 2.40
N THR A 131 9.81 30.84 1.45
CA THR A 131 9.08 31.91 0.75
C THR A 131 7.94 32.42 1.63
N ALA A 132 7.96 33.71 2.01
CA ALA A 132 6.86 34.36 2.73
C ALA A 132 5.78 34.85 1.77
N LYS A 133 6.17 35.43 0.62
CA LYS A 133 5.23 35.95 -0.38
C LYS A 133 5.88 36.02 -1.76
N SER A 134 5.11 35.72 -2.79
CA SER A 134 5.36 36.14 -4.17
C SER A 134 4.18 36.98 -4.63
N ALA A 135 4.41 38.09 -5.32
CA ALA A 135 3.36 38.95 -5.85
C ALA A 135 3.81 39.58 -7.17
N THR A 136 2.84 39.83 -8.05
CA THR A 136 3.03 40.65 -9.25
C THR A 136 2.51 42.06 -8.99
N ARG A 137 3.10 43.06 -9.65
CA ARG A 137 2.68 44.46 -9.60
C ARG A 137 1.97 44.81 -10.90
N ALA A 138 0.72 45.28 -10.79
CA ALA A 138 -0.01 45.81 -11.95
C ALA A 138 0.65 47.11 -12.45
N ARG A 139 0.78 47.24 -13.79
CA ARG A 139 1.36 48.43 -14.41
C ARG A 139 0.39 49.62 -14.33
N GLY A 140 0.95 50.83 -14.21
CA GLY A 140 0.20 52.09 -14.15
C GLY A 140 -0.02 52.65 -12.73
N LEU A 141 0.27 51.88 -11.68
CA LEU A 141 0.30 52.38 -10.30
C LEU A 141 1.68 52.94 -9.97
N LEU A 142 1.75 54.22 -9.59
CA LEU A 142 3.00 54.87 -9.20
C LEU A 142 3.45 54.43 -7.79
N ASP A 143 2.54 54.27 -6.85
CA ASP A 143 2.88 53.78 -5.51
C ASP A 143 2.54 52.29 -5.39
N TYR A 144 3.48 51.51 -4.86
CA TYR A 144 3.29 50.10 -4.54
C TYR A 144 3.57 49.86 -3.07
N ARG A 145 2.61 49.23 -2.38
CA ARG A 145 2.74 48.79 -1.00
C ARG A 145 2.41 47.30 -0.91
N LEU A 146 3.29 46.55 -0.28
CA LEU A 146 3.09 45.13 0.02
C LEU A 146 3.29 44.91 1.52
N ASP A 147 2.23 44.52 2.20
CA ASP A 147 2.30 43.99 3.55
C ASP A 147 2.29 42.46 3.49
N VAL A 148 3.29 41.83 4.12
CA VAL A 148 3.48 40.38 4.17
C VAL A 148 3.25 39.91 5.61
N PRO A 149 2.06 39.37 5.92
CA PRO A 149 1.79 38.78 7.21
C PRO A 149 2.72 37.60 7.46
N MET A 150 3.48 37.66 8.54
CA MET A 150 4.46 36.65 8.92
C MET A 150 3.94 35.71 10.01
N GLY A 151 2.90 36.09 10.77
CA GLY A 151 2.28 35.19 11.75
C GLY A 151 3.28 34.66 12.79
N ASP A 152 4.18 35.53 13.25
CA ASP A 152 5.21 35.27 14.26
C ASP A 152 6.26 34.22 13.85
N LYS A 153 6.48 34.06 12.54
CA LYS A 153 7.57 33.23 11.98
C LYS A 153 8.94 33.78 12.40
N GLN A 154 9.81 32.87 12.87
CA GLN A 154 11.18 33.18 13.24
C GLN A 154 12.03 33.53 12.02
N ALA A 155 12.74 34.65 12.08
CA ALA A 155 13.68 35.07 11.07
C ALA A 155 14.85 35.84 11.70
N ARG A 156 16.05 35.59 11.19
CA ARG A 156 17.18 36.52 11.27
C ARG A 156 17.41 37.19 9.93
N PHE A 157 17.24 36.43 8.85
CA PHE A 157 17.50 36.89 7.50
C PHE A 157 16.22 37.04 6.69
N VAL A 158 16.09 38.14 5.95
CA VAL A 158 15.01 38.34 4.96
C VAL A 158 15.63 38.61 3.60
N ARG A 159 15.13 37.96 2.56
CA ARG A 159 15.57 38.16 1.17
C ARG A 159 14.42 38.66 0.32
N ILE A 160 14.63 39.77 -0.38
CA ILE A 160 13.63 40.39 -1.27
C ILE A 160 14.21 40.42 -2.69
N LYS A 161 13.56 39.70 -3.60
CA LYS A 161 13.89 39.68 -5.03
C LYS A 161 12.88 40.54 -5.79
N LEU A 162 13.36 41.52 -6.54
CA LEU A 162 12.57 42.41 -7.40
C LEU A 162 12.94 42.14 -8.87
N THR A 163 11.96 41.82 -9.71
CA THR A 163 12.19 41.45 -11.12
C THR A 163 11.42 42.38 -12.05
N ARG A 164 12.09 42.83 -13.10
CA ARG A 164 11.52 43.60 -14.22
C ARG A 164 11.52 42.78 -15.51
N THR A 165 10.47 42.94 -16.31
CA THR A 165 10.24 42.22 -17.56
C THR A 165 11.31 42.57 -18.59
N ASN A 166 11.70 43.84 -18.65
CA ASN A 166 12.75 44.34 -19.53
C ASN A 166 13.77 45.19 -18.76
N GLN A 167 14.99 45.28 -19.29
CA GLN A 167 16.14 45.87 -18.62
C GLN A 167 16.13 47.41 -18.59
N TYR A 168 15.18 48.05 -19.27
CA TYR A 168 15.07 49.51 -19.35
C TYR A 168 14.16 50.11 -18.27
N LEU A 169 13.36 49.30 -17.58
CA LEU A 169 12.57 49.75 -16.43
C LEU A 169 13.48 50.00 -15.22
N HIS A 170 13.30 51.12 -14.52
CA HIS A 170 14.02 51.45 -13.29
C HIS A 170 13.31 50.79 -12.10
N ILE A 171 14.03 50.17 -11.14
CA ILE A 171 13.40 49.57 -9.95
C ILE A 171 13.45 50.58 -8.79
N PRO A 172 12.31 51.13 -8.31
CA PRO A 172 12.29 51.98 -7.12
C PRO A 172 12.03 51.17 -5.84
N LEU A 173 12.68 51.56 -4.74
CA LEU A 173 12.41 51.08 -3.39
C LEU A 173 12.54 52.25 -2.40
N SER A 174 11.50 52.47 -1.59
CA SER A 174 11.42 53.64 -0.71
C SER A 174 11.50 53.26 0.77
N GLU A 175 10.83 52.18 1.19
CA GLU A 175 10.79 51.77 2.60
C GLU A 175 10.66 50.25 2.74
N ILE A 176 11.34 49.68 3.73
CA ILE A 176 11.08 48.32 4.21
C ILE A 176 11.07 48.34 5.73
N ASN A 177 9.97 47.88 6.34
CA ASN A 177 9.80 47.80 7.78
C ASN A 177 9.54 46.35 8.22
N PHE A 178 10.28 45.89 9.23
CA PHE A 178 10.12 44.57 9.85
C PHE A 178 9.47 44.74 11.22
N THR A 179 8.25 44.24 11.39
CA THR A 179 7.51 44.34 12.66
C THR A 179 7.73 43.09 13.50
N ILE A 180 8.17 43.27 14.75
CA ILE A 180 8.42 42.18 15.70
C ILE A 180 7.06 41.63 16.17
N GLY A 181 6.97 40.31 16.22
CA GLY A 181 5.81 39.55 16.62
C GLY A 181 5.80 39.14 18.08
N THR A 182 4.84 38.29 18.45
CA THR A 182 4.76 37.75 19.81
C THR A 182 5.63 36.50 19.95
N GLY A 183 6.61 36.52 20.86
CA GLY A 183 7.51 35.38 21.09
C GLY A 183 8.91 35.79 21.57
N THR A 184 9.78 34.81 21.75
CA THR A 184 11.15 35.03 22.23
C THR A 184 12.06 35.50 21.09
N VAL A 185 12.66 36.68 21.25
CA VAL A 185 13.81 37.14 20.47
C VAL A 185 15.07 36.58 21.12
N ASP A 186 16.02 36.04 20.35
CA ASP A 186 17.28 35.55 20.91
C ASP A 186 17.99 36.68 21.69
N PRO A 187 18.28 36.49 22.99
CA PRO A 187 18.91 37.52 23.81
C PRO A 187 20.36 37.82 23.40
N THR A 188 21.03 36.92 22.66
CA THR A 188 22.44 37.09 22.29
C THR A 188 22.56 37.39 20.79
N PRO A 189 22.84 38.65 20.39
CA PRO A 189 23.09 38.94 18.98
C PRO A 189 24.35 38.20 18.52
N ALA A 190 24.20 37.30 17.56
CA ALA A 190 25.34 36.75 16.85
C ALA A 190 26.04 37.89 16.08
N PRO A 191 27.36 37.79 15.82
CA PRO A 191 28.09 38.84 15.13
C PRO A 191 27.41 39.18 13.79
N ALA A 192 27.40 40.47 13.44
CA ALA A 192 26.99 40.92 12.12
C ALA A 192 27.78 40.17 11.06
N LEU A 193 27.09 39.66 10.03
CA LEU A 193 27.76 38.98 8.93
C LEU A 193 28.72 39.93 8.21
N THR A 194 29.90 39.42 7.85
CA THR A 194 30.82 40.11 6.94
C THR A 194 30.21 40.24 5.55
N GLU A 195 30.76 41.13 4.71
CA GLU A 195 30.34 41.27 3.31
C GLU A 195 30.35 39.94 2.55
N SER A 196 31.41 39.13 2.71
CA SER A 196 31.51 37.81 2.07
C SER A 196 30.43 36.85 2.55
N GLN A 197 30.07 36.89 3.83
CA GLN A 197 28.98 36.06 4.38
C GLN A 197 27.60 36.55 3.90
N MET A 198 27.39 37.86 3.79
CA MET A 198 26.16 38.40 3.19
C MET A 198 26.04 38.08 1.70
N GLN A 199 27.15 38.04 0.96
CA GLN A 199 27.19 37.55 -0.42
C GLN A 199 26.83 36.06 -0.51
N GLN A 200 27.26 35.23 0.45
CA GLN A 200 26.83 33.83 0.52
C GLN A 200 25.33 33.71 0.80
N GLU A 201 24.77 34.53 1.68
CA GLU A 201 23.31 34.56 1.92
C GLU A 201 22.51 35.02 0.69
N LEU A 202 23.08 35.95 -0.09
CA LEU A 202 22.51 36.39 -1.36
C LEU A 202 22.41 35.24 -2.38
N THR A 203 23.45 34.41 -2.47
CA THR A 203 23.58 33.32 -3.45
C THR A 203 23.17 31.94 -2.93
N ARG A 204 22.76 31.84 -1.66
CA ARG A 204 22.29 30.61 -1.02
C ARG A 204 21.07 30.05 -1.77
N ALA A 205 21.24 28.88 -2.37
CA ALA A 205 20.17 28.15 -3.02
C ALA A 205 19.22 27.55 -1.96
N ASP A 206 17.91 27.71 -2.16
CA ASP A 206 16.89 27.15 -1.25
C ASP A 206 16.55 25.70 -1.62
N SER A 207 16.78 25.34 -2.89
CA SER A 207 16.54 24.03 -3.47
C SER A 207 17.57 23.72 -4.54
N ILE A 208 17.61 22.47 -4.98
CA ILE A 208 18.49 22.04 -6.08
C ILE A 208 17.91 22.56 -7.39
N GLU A 209 18.60 23.55 -7.97
CA GLU A 209 18.13 24.24 -9.18
C GLU A 209 18.39 23.45 -10.47
N THR A 210 19.33 22.52 -10.50
CA THR A 210 19.66 21.75 -11.71
C THR A 210 19.99 20.29 -11.39
N GLY A 211 19.64 19.42 -12.32
CA GLY A 211 19.99 18.02 -12.29
C GLY A 211 19.43 17.31 -13.49
N ASN A 212 19.46 15.98 -13.46
CA ASN A 212 18.86 15.15 -14.49
C ASN A 212 17.91 14.13 -13.89
N TYR A 213 16.97 13.64 -14.67
CA TYR A 213 16.20 12.46 -14.29
C TYR A 213 16.03 11.51 -15.47
N TYR A 214 15.75 10.25 -15.14
CA TYR A 214 15.41 9.18 -16.06
C TYR A 214 14.09 8.54 -15.64
N ALA A 215 13.16 8.41 -16.58
CA ALA A 215 11.91 7.68 -16.35
C ALA A 215 12.08 6.23 -16.83
N GLY A 216 11.81 5.26 -15.96
CA GLY A 216 11.89 3.84 -16.31
C GLY A 216 10.85 3.39 -17.36
N VAL A 217 9.88 4.25 -17.67
CA VAL A 217 8.90 4.08 -18.74
C VAL A 217 8.80 5.41 -19.47
N THR A 218 8.81 5.37 -20.81
CA THR A 218 8.66 6.59 -21.62
C THR A 218 7.31 7.25 -21.34
N PRO A 219 7.28 8.55 -21.03
CA PRO A 219 6.05 9.32 -20.88
C PRO A 219 5.20 9.33 -22.16
N THR A 220 3.88 9.37 -22.02
CA THR A 220 2.93 9.44 -23.14
C THR A 220 2.44 10.85 -23.44
N ASP A 221 2.47 11.74 -22.44
CA ASP A 221 2.05 13.14 -22.55
C ASP A 221 3.03 14.07 -21.83
N GLY A 222 3.09 15.33 -22.26
CA GLY A 222 4.07 16.33 -21.83
C GLY A 222 5.30 16.40 -22.75
N THR A 223 6.20 17.36 -22.53
CA THR A 223 7.49 17.45 -23.28
C THR A 223 8.72 17.00 -22.48
N PRO A 224 8.82 15.76 -22.00
CA PRO A 224 10.10 15.07 -21.81
C PRO A 224 10.49 14.42 -23.13
N ASP A 225 11.73 14.59 -23.60
CA ASP A 225 12.29 13.97 -24.80
C ASP A 225 11.60 12.63 -25.16
N SER A 226 10.80 12.66 -26.23
CA SER A 226 9.99 11.52 -26.70
C SER A 226 10.82 10.28 -27.04
N ALA A 227 12.15 10.36 -26.99
CA ALA A 227 13.09 9.27 -27.18
C ALA A 227 13.46 8.49 -25.89
N GLY A 228 12.98 8.88 -24.70
CA GLY A 228 13.23 8.11 -23.46
C GLY A 228 14.67 8.20 -22.94
N GLY A 229 15.22 9.43 -22.91
CA GLY A 229 16.59 9.73 -22.49
C GLY A 229 16.74 10.35 -21.10
N LEU A 230 17.95 10.86 -20.83
CA LEU A 230 18.26 11.66 -19.65
C LEU A 230 17.71 13.08 -19.83
N VAL A 231 16.77 13.48 -18.98
CA VAL A 231 16.08 14.77 -19.10
C VAL A 231 16.63 15.73 -18.04
N PRO A 232 17.15 16.92 -18.43
CA PRO A 232 17.55 17.92 -17.46
C PRO A 232 16.32 18.58 -16.83
N PHE A 233 16.37 18.83 -15.52
CA PHE A 233 15.36 19.64 -14.83
C PHE A 233 15.96 20.97 -14.35
N GLN A 234 15.13 22.00 -14.25
CA GLN A 234 15.54 23.32 -13.75
C GLN A 234 14.53 23.90 -12.76
N ASN A 235 15.01 24.49 -11.66
CA ASN A 235 14.19 25.10 -10.60
C ASN A 235 13.09 24.16 -10.09
N SER A 236 13.41 22.89 -9.88
CA SER A 236 12.47 21.84 -9.42
C SER A 236 11.30 21.54 -10.36
N LYS A 237 11.24 22.24 -11.49
CA LYS A 237 10.31 21.96 -12.58
C LYS A 237 10.93 20.90 -13.47
N LEU A 238 10.13 19.89 -13.76
CA LEU A 238 10.52 18.82 -14.64
C LEU A 238 10.61 19.31 -16.13
N PHE A 239 9.94 20.43 -16.51
CA PHE A 239 9.94 21.02 -17.88
C PHE A 239 9.88 22.56 -17.93
N ASN A 240 10.00 23.10 -19.16
CA ASN A 240 10.05 24.47 -19.75
C ASN A 240 9.63 25.74 -18.98
N GLY A 241 9.23 25.66 -17.71
CA GLY A 241 8.86 26.80 -16.89
C GLY A 241 7.37 27.14 -16.90
N ASP A 242 6.53 26.48 -17.70
CA ASP A 242 5.07 26.71 -17.69
C ASP A 242 4.38 25.97 -16.53
N HIS A 243 3.39 26.59 -15.90
CA HIS A 243 2.68 26.08 -14.73
C HIS A 243 1.56 25.09 -15.08
N THR A 244 1.36 24.80 -16.37
CA THR A 244 0.34 23.88 -16.90
C THR A 244 0.88 22.51 -17.28
N ASP A 245 2.21 22.30 -17.29
CA ASP A 245 2.81 21.10 -17.88
C ASP A 245 2.90 19.96 -16.86
N VAL A 246 2.12 18.90 -17.10
CA VAL A 246 2.13 17.64 -16.35
C VAL A 246 2.77 16.56 -17.22
N VAL A 247 3.62 15.70 -16.64
CA VAL A 247 4.02 14.44 -17.30
C VAL A 247 2.96 13.40 -17.08
N GLY A 248 2.49 12.82 -18.18
CA GLY A 248 1.53 11.74 -18.15
C GLY A 248 2.12 10.41 -18.57
N TRP A 249 1.80 9.36 -17.82
CA TRP A 249 1.91 7.99 -18.29
C TRP A 249 0.52 7.38 -18.39
N ARG A 250 -0.01 7.26 -19.62
CA ARG A 250 -1.36 6.77 -19.82
C ARG A 250 -1.50 5.30 -19.43
N GLY A 251 -2.63 4.97 -18.81
CA GLY A 251 -3.02 3.60 -18.57
C GLY A 251 -3.59 2.92 -19.81
N ASN A 252 -3.30 1.63 -19.96
CA ASN A 252 -3.87 0.74 -20.96
C ASN A 252 -3.62 -0.73 -20.55
N ALA A 253 -4.07 -1.68 -21.38
CA ALA A 253 -4.01 -3.11 -21.07
C ALA A 253 -2.58 -3.69 -20.89
N THR A 254 -1.56 -3.00 -21.40
CA THR A 254 -0.15 -3.44 -21.33
C THR A 254 0.72 -2.47 -20.52
N ALA A 255 0.12 -1.42 -19.96
CA ALA A 255 0.87 -0.38 -19.28
C ALA A 255 1.35 -0.88 -17.91
N PRO A 256 2.59 -0.59 -17.50
CA PRO A 256 3.17 -1.16 -16.29
C PRO A 256 2.44 -0.69 -15.02
N LYS A 257 2.31 -1.55 -14.00
CA LYS A 257 1.66 -1.15 -12.74
C LYS A 257 2.40 -0.05 -11.97
N SER A 258 3.66 0.21 -12.28
CA SER A 258 4.44 1.26 -11.62
C SER A 258 5.21 2.11 -12.62
N VAL A 259 5.31 3.39 -12.32
CA VAL A 259 6.17 4.35 -12.99
C VAL A 259 7.23 4.77 -11.98
N THR A 260 8.51 4.65 -12.34
CA THR A 260 9.63 5.05 -11.47
C THR A 260 10.48 6.08 -12.19
N LEU A 261 10.73 7.20 -11.52
CA LEU A 261 11.71 8.20 -11.93
C LEU A 261 12.93 8.09 -11.04
N VAL A 262 14.13 8.16 -11.61
CA VAL A 262 15.40 8.31 -10.90
C VAL A 262 15.92 9.71 -11.19
N PHE A 263 16.24 10.47 -10.17
CA PHE A 263 16.87 11.78 -10.24
C PHE A 263 18.36 11.64 -9.90
N ASP A 264 19.24 12.21 -10.73
CA ASP A 264 20.66 12.44 -10.45
C ASP A 264 20.85 13.94 -10.16
N LEU A 265 21.12 14.25 -8.89
CA LEU A 265 21.34 15.59 -8.37
C LEU A 265 22.77 16.10 -8.64
N LEU A 266 23.55 15.36 -9.44
CA LEU A 266 24.92 15.66 -9.91
C LEU A 266 26.00 15.66 -8.83
N ARG A 267 25.62 15.69 -7.56
CA ARG A 267 26.49 15.53 -6.40
C ARG A 267 25.66 15.16 -5.17
N ASP A 268 26.35 14.75 -4.11
CA ASP A 268 25.71 14.56 -2.81
C ASP A 268 25.29 15.90 -2.21
N HIS A 269 24.00 16.04 -1.95
CA HIS A 269 23.41 17.15 -1.23
C HIS A 269 22.83 16.67 0.10
N PRO A 270 22.96 17.45 1.19
CA PRO A 270 22.12 17.26 2.35
C PRO A 270 20.71 17.66 1.94
N ILE A 271 19.76 16.75 1.98
CA ILE A 271 18.37 17.06 1.65
C ILE A 271 17.59 17.24 2.95
N GLY A 272 16.98 18.40 3.12
CA GLY A 272 16.09 18.68 4.24
C GLY A 272 14.70 18.10 4.00
N ASN A 273 14.13 18.37 2.82
CA ASN A 273 12.78 17.98 2.43
C ASN A 273 12.72 17.62 0.94
N ILE A 274 11.90 16.64 0.59
CA ILE A 274 11.52 16.31 -0.78
C ILE A 274 10.04 16.63 -0.93
N MET A 275 9.69 17.55 -1.82
CA MET A 275 8.29 17.87 -2.13
C MET A 275 7.92 17.29 -3.49
N ILE A 276 6.77 16.64 -3.57
CA ILE A 276 6.22 16.07 -4.80
C ILE A 276 4.83 16.65 -5.03
N GLN A 277 4.61 17.24 -6.20
CA GLN A 277 3.31 17.74 -6.65
C GLN A 277 2.82 16.91 -7.84
N SER A 278 1.57 16.48 -7.77
CA SER A 278 0.91 15.72 -8.84
C SER A 278 -0.50 16.27 -9.09
N LYS A 279 -0.61 17.13 -10.10
CA LYS A 279 -1.88 17.69 -10.59
C LYS A 279 -2.53 16.75 -11.59
N ALA A 280 -3.79 16.42 -11.32
CA ALA A 280 -4.62 15.53 -12.10
C ALA A 280 -5.77 16.29 -12.75
N GLU A 281 -6.10 15.93 -13.99
CA GLU A 281 -7.27 16.49 -14.69
C GLU A 281 -8.60 15.95 -14.12
N ASN A 282 -8.59 14.71 -13.62
CA ASN A 282 -9.74 14.01 -13.05
C ASN A 282 -9.25 12.77 -12.26
N GLU A 283 -10.17 12.04 -11.62
CA GLU A 283 -9.88 10.89 -10.76
C GLU A 283 -9.22 9.68 -11.46
N PHE A 284 -9.24 9.63 -12.81
CA PHE A 284 -8.55 8.59 -13.58
C PHE A 284 -7.07 8.92 -13.81
N TRP A 285 -6.65 10.16 -13.52
CA TRP A 285 -5.26 10.59 -13.49
C TRP A 285 -4.73 10.53 -12.06
N THR A 286 -4.32 9.34 -11.62
CA THR A 286 -3.90 9.11 -10.24
C THR A 286 -2.92 7.95 -10.11
N PHE A 287 -2.37 7.80 -8.91
CA PHE A 287 -1.66 6.62 -8.44
C PHE A 287 -2.21 6.27 -7.05
N ASP A 288 -2.16 5.01 -6.67
CA ASP A 288 -2.67 4.56 -5.37
C ASP A 288 -1.58 4.62 -4.29
N GLU A 289 -0.32 4.37 -4.67
CA GLU A 289 0.84 4.39 -3.77
C GLU A 289 1.97 5.22 -4.38
N ILE A 290 2.72 5.91 -3.52
CA ILE A 290 3.99 6.54 -3.86
C ILE A 290 5.06 6.15 -2.83
N GLU A 291 6.23 5.73 -3.30
CA GLU A 291 7.42 5.46 -2.49
C GLU A 291 8.57 6.31 -3.00
N VAL A 292 9.22 7.02 -2.09
CA VAL A 292 10.40 7.82 -2.37
C VAL A 292 11.59 7.18 -1.68
N THR A 293 12.65 6.91 -2.44
CA THR A 293 13.90 6.36 -1.90
C THR A 293 15.06 7.25 -2.29
N TYR A 294 16.12 7.26 -1.50
CA TYR A 294 17.31 8.06 -1.77
C TYR A 294 18.58 7.28 -1.45
N ARG A 295 19.69 7.67 -2.06
CA ARG A 295 21.03 7.24 -1.65
C ARG A 295 22.09 8.31 -1.93
N PRO A 296 23.14 8.40 -1.09
CA PRO A 296 24.35 9.10 -1.46
C PRO A 296 25.15 8.29 -2.50
N GLU A 297 26.08 8.95 -3.17
CA GLU A 297 26.96 8.32 -4.16
C GLU A 297 27.78 7.16 -3.56
N ALA A 298 28.25 7.33 -2.31
CA ALA A 298 29.05 6.35 -1.59
C ALA A 298 28.31 5.06 -1.18
N SER A 299 26.98 4.99 -1.36
CA SER A 299 26.16 3.82 -1.02
C SER A 299 25.58 3.21 -2.29
N GLU A 300 25.74 1.91 -2.50
CA GLU A 300 25.08 1.20 -3.61
C GLU A 300 23.60 0.88 -3.33
N THR A 301 23.18 0.96 -2.07
CA THR A 301 21.82 0.68 -1.63
C THR A 301 21.01 1.96 -1.43
N TYR A 302 19.74 1.90 -1.78
CA TYR A 302 18.76 2.91 -1.42
C TYR A 302 18.25 2.76 0.01
N ARG A 303 17.79 3.89 0.55
CA ARG A 303 17.01 4.01 1.78
C ARG A 303 15.65 4.62 1.47
N ILE A 304 14.62 4.30 2.25
CA ILE A 304 13.29 4.89 2.05
C ILE A 304 13.29 6.27 2.71
N ALA A 305 12.94 7.30 1.93
CA ALA A 305 12.68 8.65 2.42
C ALA A 305 11.27 8.74 3.03
N GLY A 306 10.29 8.18 2.34
CA GLY A 306 8.90 8.17 2.77
C GLY A 306 8.03 7.42 1.78
N SER A 307 6.83 7.05 2.22
CA SER A 307 5.80 6.46 1.37
C SER A 307 4.43 6.98 1.79
N ALA A 308 3.49 7.02 0.86
CA ALA A 308 2.14 7.47 1.10
C ALA A 308 1.17 6.79 0.13
N THR A 309 -0.11 6.78 0.49
CA THR A 309 -1.22 6.46 -0.41
C THR A 309 -1.94 7.74 -0.80
N ARG A 310 -2.46 7.81 -2.02
CA ARG A 310 -3.25 8.95 -2.50
C ARG A 310 -4.72 8.56 -2.63
N ASP A 311 -5.60 9.41 -2.12
CA ASP A 311 -7.04 9.32 -2.42
C ASP A 311 -7.26 9.79 -3.86
N ARG A 312 -8.03 9.03 -4.64
CA ARG A 312 -8.27 9.33 -6.07
C ARG A 312 -9.02 10.64 -6.29
N SER A 313 -9.78 11.10 -5.30
CA SER A 313 -10.49 12.38 -5.34
C SER A 313 -9.57 13.59 -5.16
N GLU A 314 -8.34 13.38 -4.68
CA GLU A 314 -7.36 14.45 -4.48
C GLU A 314 -6.69 14.80 -5.80
N LEU A 315 -7.27 15.74 -6.54
CA LEU A 315 -6.78 16.14 -7.87
C LEU A 315 -5.47 16.96 -7.82
N ASP A 316 -5.21 17.68 -6.74
CA ASP A 316 -3.98 18.47 -6.55
C ASP A 316 -3.17 17.89 -5.39
N TYR A 317 -2.58 16.72 -5.60
CA TYR A 317 -1.88 15.96 -4.56
C TYR A 317 -0.50 16.53 -4.28
N ARG A 318 -0.23 16.84 -3.01
CA ARG A 318 1.06 17.31 -2.52
C ARG A 318 1.59 16.40 -1.41
N LEU A 319 2.82 15.94 -1.57
CA LEU A 319 3.54 15.17 -0.56
C LEU A 319 4.84 15.88 -0.18
N ASP A 320 4.99 16.26 1.08
CA ASP A 320 6.23 16.76 1.66
C ASP A 320 6.86 15.66 2.53
N ILE A 321 8.11 15.30 2.23
CA ILE A 321 8.88 14.26 2.93
C ILE A 321 10.11 14.90 3.57
N PRO A 322 10.06 15.24 4.86
CA PRO A 322 11.25 15.67 5.57
C PRO A 322 12.18 14.47 5.76
N ILE A 323 13.41 14.54 5.24
CA ILE A 323 14.39 13.45 5.39
C ILE A 323 15.51 13.79 6.38
N GLY A 324 15.59 15.03 6.87
CA GLY A 324 16.46 15.40 7.98
C GLY A 324 17.95 15.42 7.64
N ASP A 325 18.33 16.21 6.64
CA ASP A 325 19.72 16.47 6.22
C ASP A 325 20.49 15.24 5.71
N LYS A 326 19.78 14.20 5.29
CA LYS A 326 20.43 12.99 4.76
C LYS A 326 21.07 13.30 3.42
N GLN A 327 22.27 12.78 3.23
CA GLN A 327 23.00 12.94 1.97
C GLN A 327 22.32 12.11 0.87
N ALA A 328 21.99 12.77 -0.23
CA ALA A 328 21.46 12.15 -1.42
C ALA A 328 22.09 12.77 -2.66
N ARG A 329 22.58 11.93 -3.56
CA ARG A 329 22.77 12.28 -4.96
C ARG A 329 21.66 11.71 -5.81
N PHE A 330 21.15 10.54 -5.46
CA PHE A 330 20.12 9.88 -6.22
C PHE A 330 18.82 9.79 -5.43
N VAL A 331 17.72 10.16 -6.07
CA VAL A 331 16.37 10.02 -5.51
C VAL A 331 15.51 9.25 -6.50
N ARG A 332 14.76 8.25 -6.03
CA ARG A 332 13.77 7.55 -6.83
C ARG A 332 12.37 7.86 -6.34
N VAL A 333 11.49 8.19 -7.27
CA VAL A 333 10.06 8.38 -7.03
C VAL A 333 9.33 7.29 -7.78
N LYS A 334 8.79 6.32 -7.04
CA LYS A 334 8.00 5.21 -7.58
C LYS A 334 6.53 5.44 -7.28
N MET A 335 5.71 5.54 -8.32
CA MET A 335 4.26 5.66 -8.23
C MET A 335 3.64 4.36 -8.73
N THR A 336 2.74 3.77 -7.95
CA THR A 336 2.10 2.48 -8.26
C THR A 336 0.59 2.66 -8.38
N ARG A 337 0.02 2.05 -9.43
CA ARG A 337 -1.42 1.95 -9.66
C ARG A 337 -1.87 0.50 -9.49
N THR A 338 -2.99 0.32 -8.80
CA THR A 338 -3.70 -0.94 -8.58
C THR A 338 -4.34 -1.45 -9.87
N ASN A 339 -4.74 -0.52 -10.75
CA ASN A 339 -5.31 -0.81 -12.07
C ASN A 339 -4.46 -0.16 -13.17
N GLN A 340 -4.01 -0.97 -14.15
CA GLN A 340 -3.19 -0.54 -15.28
C GLN A 340 -3.84 0.48 -16.23
N TYR A 341 -5.17 0.69 -16.13
CA TYR A 341 -5.89 1.70 -16.91
C TYR A 341 -5.86 3.12 -16.31
N LEU A 342 -5.41 3.30 -15.06
CA LEU A 342 -5.26 4.63 -14.47
C LEU A 342 -4.07 5.38 -15.09
N HIS A 343 -4.20 6.66 -15.42
CA HIS A 343 -3.10 7.49 -15.93
C HIS A 343 -2.29 8.04 -14.75
N VAL A 344 -0.96 8.09 -14.82
CA VAL A 344 -0.12 8.63 -13.74
C VAL A 344 0.32 10.06 -14.10
N PRO A 345 -0.07 11.09 -13.32
CA PRO A 345 0.43 12.46 -13.48
C PRO A 345 1.60 12.79 -12.53
N LEU A 346 2.56 13.57 -12.98
CA LEU A 346 3.57 14.22 -12.12
C LEU A 346 3.87 15.63 -12.62
N SER A 347 3.82 16.61 -11.72
CA SER A 347 3.95 18.04 -12.07
C SER A 347 5.26 18.65 -11.58
N GLU A 348 5.63 18.38 -10.32
CA GLU A 348 6.81 19.01 -9.69
C GLU A 348 7.49 18.03 -8.73
N VAL A 349 8.82 18.08 -8.68
CA VAL A 349 9.62 17.43 -7.63
C VAL A 349 10.70 18.42 -7.19
N ASP A 350 10.62 18.85 -5.93
CA ASP A 350 11.54 19.81 -5.33
C ASP A 350 12.41 19.14 -4.26
N PHE A 351 13.70 19.46 -4.27
CA PHE A 351 14.69 18.96 -3.33
C PHE A 351 15.25 20.14 -2.53
N ALA A 352 14.67 20.39 -1.36
CA ALA A 352 15.12 21.46 -0.48
C ALA A 352 16.45 21.09 0.17
N ILE A 353 17.43 22.00 0.09
CA ILE A 353 18.77 21.77 0.62
C ILE A 353 18.74 21.87 2.16
N GLY A 354 19.45 20.96 2.81
CA GLY A 354 19.61 20.87 4.25
C GLY A 354 20.73 21.75 4.81
N SER A 355 21.03 21.61 6.09
CA SER A 355 21.96 22.48 6.84
C SER A 355 23.39 21.99 6.93
N SER A 356 23.57 20.70 6.73
CA SER A 356 24.89 20.07 6.68
C SER A 356 25.70 20.53 5.45
N SER A 357 26.98 20.17 5.39
CA SER A 357 27.82 20.52 4.23
C SER A 357 27.39 19.76 2.98
N ILE A 358 27.43 20.43 1.83
CA ILE A 358 27.34 19.79 0.50
C ILE A 358 28.56 18.90 0.29
N GLY A 359 28.36 17.72 -0.31
CA GLY A 359 29.43 16.77 -0.61
C GLY A 359 30.55 17.38 -1.46
N GLN A 360 31.77 16.88 -1.28
CA GLN A 360 32.94 17.34 -2.03
C GLN A 360 32.91 16.83 -3.48
N ASN A 361 33.16 17.74 -4.42
CA ASN A 361 33.29 17.54 -5.88
C ASN A 361 32.06 16.96 -6.63
N PRO A 362 31.57 17.62 -7.68
CA PRO A 362 30.61 17.00 -8.59
C PRO A 362 31.27 15.84 -9.33
N ALA A 363 30.63 14.67 -9.31
CA ALA A 363 30.97 13.62 -10.25
C ALA A 363 30.22 13.85 -11.58
N PRO A 364 30.70 13.30 -12.71
CA PRO A 364 30.02 13.44 -13.98
C PRO A 364 28.56 12.95 -13.90
N PRO A 365 27.62 13.55 -14.66
CA PRO A 365 26.27 13.04 -14.78
C PRO A 365 26.29 11.56 -15.21
N LEU A 366 25.40 10.75 -14.63
CA LEU A 366 25.26 9.37 -15.07
C LEU A 366 24.78 9.29 -16.53
N THR A 367 25.30 8.29 -17.25
CA THR A 367 24.77 7.90 -18.57
C THR A 367 23.39 7.25 -18.43
N VAL A 368 22.65 7.14 -19.54
CA VAL A 368 21.35 6.44 -19.54
C VAL A 368 21.46 5.01 -19.02
N SER A 369 22.51 4.26 -19.42
CA SER A 369 22.74 2.89 -18.93
C SER A 369 22.93 2.85 -17.42
N GLN A 370 23.67 3.81 -16.85
CA GLN A 370 23.88 3.88 -15.41
C GLN A 370 22.60 4.30 -14.66
N MET A 371 21.79 5.19 -15.24
CA MET A 371 20.47 5.53 -14.68
C MET A 371 19.48 4.37 -14.72
N GLN A 372 19.59 3.48 -15.72
CA GLN A 372 18.82 2.23 -15.75
C GLN A 372 19.21 1.27 -14.63
N GLU A 373 20.51 1.19 -14.29
CA GLU A 373 20.97 0.42 -13.13
C GLU A 373 20.38 0.96 -11.81
N GLU A 374 20.23 2.28 -11.67
CA GLU A 374 19.59 2.87 -10.48
C GLU A 374 18.15 2.39 -10.27
N LEU A 375 17.41 2.06 -11.33
CA LEU A 375 16.04 1.53 -11.21
C LEU A 375 16.00 0.15 -10.54
N SER A 376 17.05 -0.66 -10.68
CA SER A 376 17.09 -2.04 -10.21
C SER A 376 17.86 -2.22 -8.90
N ARG A 377 18.61 -1.20 -8.43
CA ARG A 377 19.33 -1.24 -7.14
C ARG A 377 18.39 -1.52 -5.96
N TYR A 378 18.90 -2.30 -5.01
CA TYR A 378 18.14 -2.64 -3.81
C TYR A 378 17.81 -1.42 -2.97
N THR A 379 16.64 -1.49 -2.34
CA THR A 379 16.30 -0.68 -1.18
C THR A 379 16.49 -1.55 0.05
N ARG A 380 17.26 -1.09 1.03
CA ARG A 380 17.32 -1.74 2.34
C ARG A 380 15.99 -1.54 3.04
N MET A 381 15.32 -2.60 3.50
CA MET A 381 13.94 -2.54 3.98
C MET A 381 13.73 -3.11 5.37
N VAL A 382 14.51 -4.12 5.77
CA VAL A 382 14.23 -4.93 6.95
C VAL A 382 15.38 -5.01 7.93
N ASP A 383 15.06 -5.04 9.23
CA ASP A 383 16.02 -5.22 10.32
C ASP A 383 16.35 -6.70 10.56
N SER A 384 17.19 -6.96 11.57
CA SER A 384 17.63 -8.32 11.97
C SER A 384 16.53 -9.23 12.53
N TYR A 385 15.35 -8.68 12.82
CA TYR A 385 14.14 -9.38 13.24
C TYR A 385 13.15 -9.56 12.09
N GLY A 386 13.45 -9.07 10.88
CA GLY A 386 12.56 -9.11 9.72
C GLY A 386 11.48 -8.02 9.73
N GLN A 387 11.64 -6.99 10.56
CA GLN A 387 10.70 -5.87 10.67
C GLN A 387 11.08 -4.74 9.73
N TYR A 388 10.09 -3.95 9.30
CA TYR A 388 10.32 -2.78 8.47
C TYR A 388 11.11 -1.68 9.21
N LEU A 389 12.16 -1.17 8.55
CA LEU A 389 13.12 -0.23 9.14
C LEU A 389 12.54 1.17 9.36
N TYR A 390 11.77 1.68 8.41
CA TYR A 390 11.45 3.12 8.30
C TYR A 390 10.16 3.54 9.01
N LYS A 391 9.66 2.69 9.90
CA LYS A 391 8.52 3.03 10.75
C LYS A 391 8.73 2.46 12.13
N ASP A 392 8.44 3.24 13.16
CA ASP A 392 8.33 2.73 14.52
C ASP A 392 6.86 2.57 14.92
N TRP A 393 6.60 1.61 15.80
CA TRP A 393 5.28 1.34 16.35
C TRP A 393 5.41 0.76 17.76
N ALA A 394 4.34 0.89 18.54
CA ALA A 394 4.27 0.28 19.87
C ALA A 394 4.47 -1.23 19.77
N GLY A 395 5.47 -1.75 20.47
CA GLY A 395 5.81 -3.17 20.50
C GLY A 395 6.81 -3.64 19.43
N LYS A 396 7.30 -2.77 18.54
CA LYS A 396 8.40 -3.11 17.61
C LYS A 396 9.58 -3.70 18.41
N VAL A 397 10.08 -4.85 17.97
CA VAL A 397 11.13 -5.59 18.67
C VAL A 397 12.48 -4.92 18.45
N THR A 398 13.21 -4.63 19.53
CA THR A 398 14.55 -4.05 19.46
C THR A 398 15.63 -4.94 20.08
N SER A 399 15.24 -6.06 20.72
CA SER A 399 16.18 -6.97 21.37
C SER A 399 15.59 -8.38 21.60
N ASP A 400 16.46 -9.38 21.73
CA ASP A 400 16.07 -10.75 22.08
C ASP A 400 15.44 -10.82 23.48
N ALA A 401 15.89 -9.97 24.40
CA ALA A 401 15.32 -9.86 25.74
C ALA A 401 13.84 -9.42 25.71
N GLN A 402 13.46 -8.55 24.77
CA GLN A 402 12.07 -8.17 24.56
C GLN A 402 11.23 -9.36 24.08
N LEU A 403 11.73 -10.16 23.12
CA LEU A 403 11.03 -11.37 22.67
C LEU A 403 10.79 -12.34 23.83
N GLN A 404 11.81 -12.57 24.66
CA GLN A 404 11.73 -13.45 25.83
C GLN A 404 10.75 -12.90 26.88
N GLN A 405 10.73 -11.59 27.10
CA GLN A 405 9.75 -10.95 27.98
C GLN A 405 8.32 -11.06 27.42
N ASP A 406 8.14 -10.88 26.12
CA ASP A 406 6.85 -11.09 25.44
C ASP A 406 6.37 -12.54 25.65
N ALA A 407 7.27 -13.53 25.55
CA ALA A 407 6.95 -14.92 25.83
C ALA A 407 6.48 -15.14 27.28
N ALA A 408 7.19 -14.58 28.27
CA ALA A 408 6.84 -14.70 29.69
C ALA A 408 5.50 -14.03 30.02
N ASN A 409 5.26 -12.85 29.45
CA ASN A 409 4.00 -12.10 29.61
C ASN A 409 2.83 -12.89 29.04
N GLU A 410 3.00 -13.42 27.82
CA GLU A 410 1.95 -14.18 27.14
C GLU A 410 1.69 -15.53 27.80
N ALA A 411 2.73 -16.24 28.25
CA ALA A 411 2.59 -17.47 29.01
C ALA A 411 1.75 -17.26 30.28
N THR A 412 1.93 -16.12 30.95
CA THR A 412 1.11 -15.72 32.12
C THR A 412 -0.35 -15.47 31.71
N LYS A 413 -0.57 -14.73 30.62
CA LYS A 413 -1.92 -14.42 30.10
C LYS A 413 -2.69 -15.69 29.71
N LEU A 414 -2.01 -16.68 29.13
CA LEU A 414 -2.61 -17.90 28.59
C LEU A 414 -2.51 -19.11 29.53
N ALA A 415 -2.01 -18.95 30.76
CA ALA A 415 -1.73 -20.05 31.69
C ALA A 415 -2.94 -20.98 31.94
N ASN A 416 -4.15 -20.41 31.99
CA ASN A 416 -5.39 -21.14 32.27
C ASN A 416 -6.19 -21.52 31.01
N VAL A 417 -5.69 -21.19 29.82
CA VAL A 417 -6.37 -21.52 28.57
C VAL A 417 -6.22 -23.01 28.29
N LYS A 418 -7.37 -23.67 28.15
CA LYS A 418 -7.50 -25.08 27.77
C LYS A 418 -8.84 -25.27 27.07
N GLN A 419 -8.95 -26.36 26.32
CA GLN A 419 -10.19 -26.70 25.65
C GLN A 419 -11.33 -26.86 26.68
N ASP A 420 -12.42 -26.12 26.47
CA ASP A 420 -13.60 -26.22 27.32
C ASP A 420 -14.44 -27.44 26.91
N LEU A 421 -14.15 -28.57 27.55
CA LEU A 421 -14.87 -29.83 27.33
C LEU A 421 -16.28 -29.84 27.93
N THR A 422 -16.71 -28.78 28.61
CA THR A 422 -18.11 -28.64 29.05
C THR A 422 -18.98 -28.06 27.94
N THR A 423 -18.43 -27.10 27.20
CA THR A 423 -19.10 -26.42 26.08
C THR A 423 -18.93 -27.19 24.77
N TYR A 424 -17.75 -27.75 24.53
CA TYR A 424 -17.40 -28.46 23.31
C TYR A 424 -17.07 -29.93 23.59
N ASP A 425 -17.16 -30.79 22.58
CA ASP A 425 -16.52 -32.10 22.61
C ASP A 425 -15.02 -32.01 22.33
N GLN A 426 -14.33 -33.15 22.40
CA GLN A 426 -12.87 -33.20 22.21
C GLN A 426 -12.43 -32.73 20.81
N TYR A 427 -13.33 -32.74 19.83
CA TYR A 427 -13.06 -32.31 18.45
C TYR A 427 -13.57 -30.89 18.16
N GLY A 428 -14.09 -30.17 19.16
CA GLY A 428 -14.60 -28.81 19.01
C GLY A 428 -16.06 -28.72 18.58
N GLY A 429 -16.82 -29.81 18.61
CA GLY A 429 -18.25 -29.83 18.34
C GLY A 429 -19.04 -29.22 19.49
N PHE A 430 -20.03 -28.38 19.18
CA PHE A 430 -20.76 -27.58 20.16
C PHE A 430 -21.91 -28.36 20.80
N LYS A 431 -21.76 -28.71 22.09
CA LYS A 431 -22.66 -29.64 22.79
C LYS A 431 -24.07 -29.10 22.99
N ALA A 432 -24.21 -27.79 23.11
CA ALA A 432 -25.49 -27.14 23.37
C ALA A 432 -26.50 -27.32 22.22
N LEU A 433 -26.04 -27.66 21.01
CA LEU A 433 -26.92 -27.89 19.85
C LEU A 433 -27.36 -29.35 19.68
N GLY A 434 -27.19 -30.16 20.74
CA GLY A 434 -27.63 -31.55 20.78
C GLY A 434 -26.60 -32.53 20.20
N LYS A 435 -26.91 -33.82 20.35
CA LYS A 435 -26.06 -34.93 19.93
C LYS A 435 -26.78 -35.77 18.87
N HIS A 436 -26.06 -36.06 17.81
CA HIS A 436 -26.43 -36.96 16.72
C HIS A 436 -25.60 -38.25 16.79
N THR A 437 -25.83 -39.18 15.87
CA THR A 437 -25.00 -40.39 15.76
C THR A 437 -23.54 -40.02 15.47
N GLY A 438 -22.64 -40.38 16.39
CA GLY A 438 -21.20 -40.31 16.22
C GLY A 438 -20.67 -41.57 15.54
N THR A 439 -19.88 -41.39 14.48
CA THR A 439 -19.37 -42.48 13.63
C THR A 439 -17.89 -42.78 13.87
N GLY A 440 -17.23 -42.03 14.77
CA GLY A 440 -15.78 -42.06 14.93
C GLY A 440 -15.02 -41.19 13.91
N TYR A 441 -15.70 -40.56 12.97
CA TYR A 441 -15.13 -39.67 11.95
C TYR A 441 -15.99 -38.42 11.75
N PHE A 442 -15.40 -37.36 11.21
CA PHE A 442 -16.18 -36.21 10.75
C PHE A 442 -17.10 -36.60 9.59
N ARG A 443 -18.31 -36.06 9.58
CA ARG A 443 -19.26 -36.21 8.47
C ARG A 443 -20.05 -34.95 8.24
N LEU A 444 -20.75 -34.85 7.11
CA LEU A 444 -21.67 -33.76 6.82
C LEU A 444 -23.12 -34.22 6.98
N ALA A 445 -23.98 -33.37 7.52
CA ALA A 445 -25.41 -33.62 7.58
C ALA A 445 -26.21 -32.32 7.56
N LYS A 446 -27.36 -32.37 6.86
CA LYS A 446 -28.34 -31.30 6.90
C LYS A 446 -29.25 -31.49 8.12
N VAL A 447 -29.24 -30.53 9.03
CA VAL A 447 -30.03 -30.53 10.26
C VAL A 447 -30.80 -29.21 10.33
N ASP A 448 -32.11 -29.28 10.49
CA ASP A 448 -33.01 -28.11 10.56
C ASP A 448 -32.85 -27.16 9.35
N GLY A 449 -32.65 -27.72 8.16
CA GLY A 449 -32.52 -26.96 6.91
C GLY A 449 -31.12 -26.39 6.64
N LYS A 450 -30.13 -26.63 7.51
CA LYS A 450 -28.76 -26.17 7.34
C LYS A 450 -27.74 -27.30 7.36
N TRP A 451 -26.71 -27.18 6.54
CA TRP A 451 -25.60 -28.12 6.53
C TRP A 451 -24.67 -27.89 7.72
N TRP A 452 -24.25 -28.96 8.37
CA TRP A 452 -23.30 -28.96 9.48
C TRP A 452 -22.25 -30.04 9.25
N PHE A 453 -21.03 -29.80 9.71
CA PHE A 453 -20.19 -30.93 10.10
C PHE A 453 -20.76 -31.55 11.38
N ILE A 454 -20.62 -32.85 11.50
CA ILE A 454 -20.85 -33.60 12.72
C ILE A 454 -19.52 -34.24 13.12
N THR A 455 -19.10 -34.00 14.36
CA THR A 455 -17.86 -34.55 14.90
C THR A 455 -17.91 -36.07 15.04
N PRO A 456 -16.76 -36.73 15.22
CA PRO A 456 -16.69 -38.15 15.59
C PRO A 456 -17.59 -38.56 16.77
N GLU A 457 -17.79 -37.67 17.74
CA GLU A 457 -18.67 -37.90 18.90
C GLU A 457 -20.15 -37.60 18.63
N GLY A 458 -20.48 -36.98 17.49
CA GLY A 458 -21.85 -36.72 17.07
C GLY A 458 -22.38 -35.31 17.32
N HIS A 459 -21.54 -34.32 17.69
CA HIS A 459 -22.01 -32.95 17.89
C HIS A 459 -21.84 -32.09 16.64
N LYS A 460 -22.69 -31.08 16.49
CA LYS A 460 -22.59 -30.10 15.40
C LYS A 460 -21.28 -29.33 15.50
N PHE A 461 -20.60 -29.17 14.38
CA PHE A 461 -19.32 -28.50 14.25
C PHE A 461 -19.40 -27.47 13.12
N PHE A 462 -18.90 -26.28 13.40
CA PHE A 462 -18.72 -25.22 12.43
C PHE A 462 -17.22 -24.95 12.31
N LEU A 463 -16.66 -25.11 11.11
CA LEU A 463 -15.23 -25.02 10.90
C LEU A 463 -14.74 -23.59 11.13
N LYS A 464 -13.78 -23.44 12.04
CA LYS A 464 -13.03 -22.21 12.32
C LYS A 464 -11.56 -22.55 12.26
N GLY A 465 -11.03 -22.64 11.05
CA GLY A 465 -9.68 -23.08 10.75
C GLY A 465 -8.67 -21.94 10.62
N VAL A 466 -7.39 -22.29 10.75
CA VAL A 466 -6.26 -21.41 10.39
C VAL A 466 -5.35 -22.16 9.43
N ASP A 467 -4.94 -21.50 8.36
CA ASP A 467 -4.01 -22.06 7.39
C ASP A 467 -2.55 -21.83 7.80
N ALA A 468 -1.67 -22.74 7.37
CA ALA A 468 -0.21 -22.68 7.55
C ALA A 468 0.24 -22.50 9.01
N THR A 469 -0.37 -23.21 9.96
CA THR A 469 -0.04 -23.11 11.39
C THR A 469 1.38 -23.57 11.77
N SER A 470 2.10 -24.23 10.86
CA SER A 470 3.48 -24.69 11.08
C SER A 470 4.50 -23.56 10.97
N ALA A 471 5.46 -23.51 11.91
CA ALA A 471 6.65 -22.67 11.81
C ALA A 471 7.62 -23.11 10.69
N ASP A 472 7.41 -24.28 10.09
CA ASP A 472 8.16 -24.78 8.94
C ASP A 472 7.57 -24.36 7.59
N ASP A 473 6.49 -23.57 7.58
CA ASP A 473 5.91 -23.07 6.34
C ASP A 473 6.85 -22.05 5.67
N TRP A 474 7.34 -22.40 4.47
CA TRP A 474 8.25 -21.56 3.70
C TRP A 474 7.55 -20.40 2.98
N GLY A 475 6.21 -20.33 3.01
CA GLY A 475 5.43 -19.15 2.63
C GLY A 475 5.74 -17.93 3.52
N TYR A 476 6.30 -18.15 4.72
CA TYR A 476 6.81 -17.08 5.59
C TYR A 476 8.24 -16.65 5.27
N GLY A 477 8.97 -17.44 4.49
CA GLY A 477 10.37 -17.21 4.14
C GLY A 477 10.55 -16.25 2.98
N THR A 478 11.71 -15.59 2.94
CA THR A 478 12.11 -14.69 1.85
C THR A 478 13.48 -15.08 1.30
N LEU A 479 13.79 -14.69 0.07
CA LEU A 479 15.13 -14.89 -0.49
C LEU A 479 16.14 -14.01 0.25
N TYR A 480 17.24 -14.58 0.73
CA TYR A 480 18.38 -13.79 1.24
C TYR A 480 19.54 -13.73 0.24
N LYS A 481 19.52 -14.61 -0.78
CA LYS A 481 20.47 -14.63 -1.90
C LYS A 481 19.76 -14.42 -3.22
N ASN A 482 20.50 -13.85 -4.16
CA ASN A 482 20.16 -13.79 -5.57
C ASN A 482 20.36 -15.13 -6.26
N ALA A 483 19.89 -15.24 -7.50
CA ALA A 483 20.08 -16.42 -8.32
C ALA A 483 21.57 -16.73 -8.57
N ASP A 484 22.44 -15.72 -8.58
CA ASP A 484 23.89 -15.85 -8.71
C ASP A 484 24.61 -16.19 -7.38
N GLY A 485 23.88 -16.31 -6.27
CA GLY A 485 24.40 -16.61 -4.95
C GLY A 485 24.89 -15.40 -4.15
N SER A 486 24.92 -14.19 -4.73
CA SER A 486 25.22 -12.95 -4.01
C SER A 486 24.15 -12.63 -2.97
N LEU A 487 24.52 -11.94 -1.90
CA LEU A 487 23.56 -11.53 -0.87
C LEU A 487 22.63 -10.44 -1.41
N ARG A 488 21.33 -10.56 -1.12
CA ARG A 488 20.37 -9.49 -1.40
C ARG A 488 20.58 -8.36 -0.42
N ASP A 489 20.80 -7.16 -0.93
CA ASP A 489 21.11 -5.98 -0.12
C ASP A 489 19.85 -5.27 0.43
N VAL A 490 18.83 -6.07 0.76
CA VAL A 490 17.54 -5.59 1.31
C VAL A 490 17.49 -5.69 2.83
N PHE A 491 18.42 -6.41 3.45
CA PHE A 491 18.50 -6.66 4.90
C PHE A 491 19.53 -5.73 5.54
N ASP A 492 19.17 -5.09 6.65
CA ASP A 492 20.12 -4.41 7.55
C ASP A 492 20.90 -5.43 8.39
N GLY A 493 20.27 -6.56 8.71
CA GLY A 493 20.92 -7.71 9.31
C GLY A 493 20.21 -9.01 8.96
N LEU A 494 20.98 -10.09 8.87
CA LEU A 494 20.46 -11.45 8.74
C LEU A 494 20.70 -12.21 10.06
N PRO A 495 19.84 -13.16 10.43
CA PRO A 495 20.11 -14.06 11.55
C PRO A 495 21.44 -14.79 11.34
N ASP A 496 22.28 -14.90 12.36
CA ASP A 496 23.52 -15.69 12.26
C ASP A 496 23.22 -17.14 11.84
N SER A 497 23.78 -17.58 10.73
CA SER A 497 23.46 -18.91 10.16
C SER A 497 24.07 -20.07 10.96
N GLY A 498 25.08 -19.81 11.79
CA GLY A 498 25.62 -20.80 12.73
C GLY A 498 24.67 -21.08 13.89
N THR A 499 24.09 -20.03 14.45
CA THR A 499 23.18 -20.09 15.61
C THR A 499 21.75 -20.44 15.21
N TYR A 500 21.27 -19.87 14.10
CA TYR A 500 19.89 -20.00 13.61
C TYR A 500 19.81 -20.84 12.34
N GLY A 501 20.68 -21.84 12.20
CA GLY A 501 20.74 -22.73 11.02
C GLY A 501 19.39 -23.26 10.53
N PRO A 502 18.46 -23.72 11.40
CA PRO A 502 17.13 -24.18 10.99
C PRO A 502 16.28 -23.13 10.25
N ALA A 503 16.57 -21.83 10.42
CA ALA A 503 15.90 -20.73 9.73
C ALA A 503 16.29 -20.60 8.25
N TYR A 504 17.27 -21.37 7.77
CA TYR A 504 17.78 -21.31 6.40
C TYR A 504 17.44 -22.58 5.61
N SER A 505 17.06 -22.40 4.34
CA SER A 505 16.92 -23.49 3.37
C SER A 505 17.25 -22.98 1.97
N GLY A 506 18.30 -23.53 1.36
CA GLY A 506 18.82 -23.06 0.09
C GLY A 506 19.14 -21.55 0.11
N ASN A 507 18.44 -20.79 -0.72
CA ASN A 507 18.56 -19.33 -0.83
C ASN A 507 17.52 -18.56 0.00
N MET A 508 16.74 -19.25 0.84
CA MET A 508 15.68 -18.68 1.66
C MET A 508 16.09 -18.57 3.13
N VAL A 509 15.55 -17.56 3.81
CA VAL A 509 15.61 -17.36 5.26
C VAL A 509 14.21 -17.14 5.81
N SER A 510 13.92 -17.72 6.97
CA SER A 510 12.69 -17.52 7.75
C SER A 510 12.98 -16.73 9.02
N PHE A 511 12.61 -15.45 9.02
CA PHE A 511 12.70 -14.63 10.23
C PHE A 511 11.74 -15.12 11.33
N VAL A 512 10.59 -15.69 10.96
CA VAL A 512 9.69 -16.37 11.91
C VAL A 512 10.47 -17.40 12.72
N LYS A 513 11.14 -18.35 12.06
CA LYS A 513 11.86 -19.41 12.77
C LYS A 513 13.03 -18.87 13.60
N ALA A 514 13.81 -17.94 13.05
CA ALA A 514 14.88 -17.30 13.82
C ALA A 514 14.36 -16.56 15.07
N ASN A 515 13.22 -15.86 14.96
CA ASN A 515 12.60 -15.16 16.08
C ASN A 515 12.00 -16.12 17.11
N LEU A 516 11.43 -17.25 16.69
CA LEU A 516 10.99 -18.30 17.61
C LEU A 516 12.16 -18.89 18.42
N MET A 517 13.31 -19.13 17.76
CA MET A 517 14.54 -19.57 18.43
C MET A 517 15.07 -18.52 19.43
N ARG A 518 15.05 -17.23 19.07
CA ARG A 518 15.41 -16.12 19.99
C ARG A 518 14.47 -16.06 21.20
N LYS A 519 13.16 -16.25 20.94
CA LYS A 519 12.07 -16.11 21.91
C LYS A 519 12.01 -17.25 22.92
N TYR A 520 12.22 -18.49 22.46
CA TYR A 520 12.02 -19.69 23.28
C TYR A 520 13.30 -20.53 23.52
N GLY A 521 14.43 -20.18 22.90
CA GLY A 521 15.71 -20.87 23.03
C GLY A 521 16.11 -21.64 21.76
N THR A 522 17.40 -21.81 21.51
CA THR A 522 17.90 -22.32 20.21
C THR A 522 17.80 -23.83 20.01
N ALA A 523 17.65 -24.62 21.08
CA ALA A 523 17.65 -26.09 21.01
C ALA A 523 16.25 -26.73 21.07
N ASP A 524 15.31 -26.13 21.81
CA ASP A 524 14.01 -26.75 22.15
C ASP A 524 12.82 -25.78 22.00
N TRP A 525 12.91 -24.80 21.10
CA TRP A 525 11.86 -23.76 20.93
C TRP A 525 10.52 -24.31 20.50
N GLU A 526 10.47 -25.45 19.79
CA GLU A 526 9.24 -25.97 19.19
C GLU A 526 8.21 -26.37 20.25
N THR A 527 8.64 -26.91 21.38
CA THR A 527 7.75 -27.37 22.45
C THR A 527 6.97 -26.22 23.11
N PRO A 528 7.63 -25.18 23.68
CA PRO A 528 6.92 -24.03 24.23
C PRO A 528 6.17 -23.24 23.15
N TRP A 529 6.69 -23.17 21.92
CA TRP A 529 5.97 -22.55 20.80
C TRP A 529 4.66 -23.29 20.47
N ARG A 530 4.67 -24.63 20.43
CA ARG A 530 3.46 -25.44 20.19
C ARG A 530 2.45 -25.26 21.32
N ASP A 531 2.90 -25.25 22.57
CA ASP A 531 2.02 -25.04 23.73
C ASP A 531 1.32 -23.68 23.64
N ILE A 532 2.07 -22.60 23.41
CA ILE A 532 1.46 -21.26 23.33
C ILE A 532 0.59 -21.11 22.08
N THR A 533 1.00 -21.69 20.94
CA THR A 533 0.21 -21.68 19.70
C THR A 533 -1.12 -22.39 19.89
N LYS A 534 -1.13 -23.58 20.51
CA LYS A 534 -2.37 -24.29 20.83
C LYS A 534 -3.27 -23.46 21.74
N LYS A 535 -2.72 -22.83 22.77
CA LYS A 535 -3.47 -21.96 23.69
C LYS A 535 -4.03 -20.73 22.97
N ARG A 536 -3.27 -20.09 22.08
CA ARG A 536 -3.76 -18.99 21.24
C ARG A 536 -4.96 -19.41 20.41
N LEU A 537 -4.85 -20.51 19.67
CA LEU A 537 -5.93 -20.99 18.81
C LEU A 537 -7.21 -21.29 19.63
N ILE A 538 -7.07 -21.93 20.80
CA ILE A 538 -8.18 -22.19 21.71
C ILE A 538 -8.78 -20.89 22.27
N ASP A 539 -7.95 -19.95 22.76
CA ASP A 539 -8.45 -18.67 23.31
C ASP A 539 -9.20 -17.87 22.24
N TRP A 540 -8.67 -17.84 21.02
CA TRP A 540 -9.27 -17.12 19.89
C TRP A 540 -10.46 -17.85 19.28
N GLY A 541 -10.78 -19.06 19.75
CA GLY A 541 -11.96 -19.83 19.32
C GLY A 541 -11.80 -20.58 18.00
N PHE A 542 -10.58 -20.72 17.48
CA PHE A 542 -10.29 -21.60 16.36
C PHE A 542 -10.33 -23.07 16.81
N ASN A 543 -10.76 -23.95 15.90
CA ASN A 543 -10.98 -25.37 16.20
C ASN A 543 -10.38 -26.32 15.16
N ALA A 544 -9.61 -25.82 14.18
CA ALA A 544 -8.92 -26.69 13.21
C ALA A 544 -7.64 -26.07 12.62
N GLN A 545 -6.75 -26.93 12.14
CA GLN A 545 -5.70 -26.58 11.16
C GLN A 545 -6.30 -26.79 9.75
N SER A 546 -6.42 -25.72 8.97
CA SER A 546 -7.11 -25.73 7.67
C SER A 546 -6.14 -26.09 6.54
N LYS A 547 -5.94 -25.21 5.54
CA LYS A 547 -5.06 -25.46 4.40
C LYS A 547 -3.60 -25.27 4.78
N TRP A 548 -2.73 -25.76 3.91
CA TRP A 548 -1.27 -25.60 3.97
C TRP A 548 -0.63 -26.26 5.17
N SER A 549 0.61 -25.88 5.47
CA SER A 549 1.50 -26.65 6.34
C SER A 549 0.95 -26.71 7.76
N ARG A 550 0.32 -27.84 8.11
CA ARG A 550 -0.07 -28.15 9.49
C ARG A 550 1.15 -28.48 10.33
N ASP A 551 1.09 -28.19 11.63
CA ASP A 551 2.03 -28.74 12.60
C ASP A 551 1.45 -30.02 13.22
N GLY A 552 2.14 -31.14 13.03
CA GLY A 552 1.69 -32.45 13.53
C GLY A 552 1.74 -32.59 15.06
N GLY A 553 2.48 -31.73 15.76
CA GLY A 553 2.53 -31.67 17.22
C GLY A 553 1.36 -30.89 17.83
N LEU A 554 0.63 -30.09 17.03
CA LEU A 554 -0.59 -29.41 17.45
C LEU A 554 -1.81 -30.36 17.32
N THR A 555 -2.18 -31.03 18.42
CA THR A 555 -3.40 -31.87 18.44
C THR A 555 -4.66 -31.01 18.36
N MET A 556 -5.21 -30.88 17.16
CA MET A 556 -6.48 -30.26 16.80
C MET A 556 -7.01 -30.94 15.53
N PRO A 557 -8.31 -30.86 15.21
CA PRO A 557 -8.83 -31.29 13.91
C PRO A 557 -8.04 -30.67 12.74
N TRP A 558 -7.87 -31.40 11.63
CA TRP A 558 -7.18 -30.85 10.46
C TRP A 558 -7.78 -31.26 9.13
N ILE A 559 -7.53 -30.44 8.11
CA ILE A 559 -7.77 -30.76 6.70
C ILE A 559 -6.46 -31.24 6.07
N GLY A 560 -6.50 -32.34 5.33
CA GLY A 560 -5.36 -32.88 4.59
C GLY A 560 -5.25 -32.31 3.18
N GLN A 561 -4.04 -32.06 2.71
CA GLN A 561 -3.77 -31.68 1.33
C GLN A 561 -3.41 -32.91 0.49
N ILE A 562 -4.00 -33.00 -0.71
CA ILE A 562 -3.55 -33.90 -1.77
C ILE A 562 -3.14 -33.04 -2.96
N THR A 563 -1.87 -33.13 -3.38
CA THR A 563 -1.39 -32.41 -4.57
C THR A 563 -1.72 -33.18 -5.84
N ALA A 564 -1.78 -32.48 -6.97
CA ALA A 564 -1.86 -33.14 -8.26
C ALA A 564 -0.53 -33.83 -8.62
N PRO A 565 -0.55 -34.99 -9.31
CA PRO A 565 0.66 -35.57 -9.89
C PRO A 565 1.33 -34.58 -10.85
N SER A 566 2.66 -34.51 -10.85
CA SER A 566 3.40 -33.57 -11.71
C SER A 566 3.31 -33.88 -13.20
N ASP A 567 2.94 -35.11 -13.56
CA ASP A 567 2.88 -35.63 -14.93
C ASP A 567 1.45 -35.72 -15.51
N VAL A 568 0.47 -35.05 -14.87
CA VAL A 568 -0.87 -34.89 -15.45
C VAL A 568 -0.82 -34.02 -16.71
N MET A 569 -1.66 -34.32 -17.69
CA MET A 569 -1.84 -33.46 -18.85
C MET A 569 -2.61 -32.20 -18.45
N ARG A 570 -2.16 -31.04 -18.93
CA ARG A 570 -2.81 -29.74 -18.66
C ARG A 570 -3.09 -28.97 -19.95
N ILE A 571 -4.12 -28.13 -19.88
CA ILE A 571 -4.49 -27.13 -20.87
C ILE A 571 -4.49 -25.80 -20.12
N GLN A 572 -3.57 -24.90 -20.45
CA GLN A 572 -3.20 -23.78 -19.57
C GLN A 572 -2.90 -24.28 -18.14
N TYR A 573 -3.70 -23.87 -17.16
CA TYR A 573 -3.65 -24.31 -15.76
C TYR A 573 -4.61 -25.46 -15.43
N GLY A 574 -5.62 -25.73 -16.26
CA GLY A 574 -6.61 -26.79 -16.02
C GLY A 574 -6.03 -28.18 -16.31
N ILE A 575 -6.36 -29.18 -15.49
CA ILE A 575 -6.03 -30.59 -15.74
C ILE A 575 -6.97 -31.12 -16.82
N ASP A 576 -6.47 -31.89 -17.79
CA ASP A 576 -7.31 -32.65 -18.72
C ASP A 576 -7.78 -33.95 -18.05
N PRO A 577 -9.06 -34.05 -17.62
CA PRO A 577 -9.56 -35.23 -16.92
C PRO A 577 -9.84 -36.40 -17.86
N PHE A 578 -9.80 -36.18 -19.17
CA PHE A 578 -10.07 -37.20 -20.19
C PHE A 578 -8.80 -37.93 -20.65
N ASP A 579 -7.62 -37.58 -20.10
CA ASP A 579 -6.41 -38.37 -20.27
C ASP A 579 -6.66 -39.82 -19.81
N PRO A 580 -6.56 -40.83 -20.70
CA PRO A 580 -6.78 -42.23 -20.33
C PRO A 580 -5.85 -42.72 -19.20
N GLN A 581 -4.72 -42.04 -18.97
CA GLN A 581 -3.78 -42.34 -17.90
C GLN A 581 -4.08 -41.59 -16.59
N PHE A 582 -5.05 -40.66 -16.56
CA PHE A 582 -5.28 -39.77 -15.42
C PHE A 582 -5.54 -40.56 -14.12
N GLY A 583 -6.42 -41.56 -14.16
CA GLY A 583 -6.70 -42.41 -13.00
C GLY A 583 -5.47 -43.18 -12.49
N ALA A 584 -4.65 -43.74 -13.39
CA ALA A 584 -3.44 -44.45 -13.01
C ALA A 584 -2.36 -43.52 -12.43
N LYS A 585 -2.25 -42.28 -12.95
CA LYS A 585 -1.37 -41.24 -12.41
C LYS A 585 -1.81 -40.82 -11.00
N LEU A 586 -3.12 -40.64 -10.80
CA LEU A 586 -3.70 -40.34 -9.48
C LEU A 586 -3.44 -41.46 -8.48
N ASP A 587 -3.73 -42.72 -8.84
CA ASP A 587 -3.51 -43.88 -7.96
C ASP A 587 -2.05 -43.95 -7.48
N ARG A 588 -1.10 -43.87 -8.43
CA ARG A 588 0.33 -43.88 -8.14
C ARG A 588 0.72 -42.74 -7.21
N HIS A 589 0.25 -41.52 -7.48
CA HIS A 589 0.62 -40.33 -6.72
C HIS A 589 0.04 -40.34 -5.31
N ILE A 590 -1.25 -40.64 -5.17
CA ILE A 590 -1.93 -40.68 -3.87
C ILE A 590 -1.39 -41.82 -3.00
N GLN A 591 -1.06 -42.97 -3.60
CA GLN A 591 -0.34 -44.04 -2.89
C GLN A 591 1.02 -43.55 -2.36
N ALA A 592 1.78 -42.80 -3.17
CA ALA A 592 3.07 -42.26 -2.76
C ALA A 592 2.96 -41.20 -1.64
N LEU A 593 1.86 -40.43 -1.60
CA LEU A 593 1.54 -39.53 -0.48
C LEU A 593 1.19 -40.27 0.82
N ASN A 594 0.97 -41.59 0.76
CA ASN A 594 0.67 -42.46 1.90
C ASN A 594 -0.51 -41.98 2.77
N ILE A 595 -1.58 -41.51 2.14
CA ILE A 595 -2.76 -41.00 2.88
C ILE A 595 -3.43 -42.08 3.74
N ALA A 596 -3.25 -43.37 3.40
CA ALA A 596 -3.73 -44.51 4.18
C ALA A 596 -3.22 -44.51 5.63
N ALA A 597 -2.07 -43.90 5.91
CA ALA A 597 -1.56 -43.73 7.27
C ALA A 597 -2.48 -42.85 8.16
N ASN A 598 -3.35 -42.04 7.56
CA ASN A 598 -4.31 -41.19 8.27
C ASN A 598 -5.73 -41.78 8.33
N ALA A 599 -6.01 -42.90 7.66
CA ALA A 599 -7.37 -43.44 7.51
C ALA A 599 -8.06 -43.81 8.84
N GLY A 600 -7.28 -44.04 9.90
CA GLY A 600 -7.77 -44.29 11.26
C GLY A 600 -7.85 -43.06 12.17
N SER A 601 -7.45 -41.87 11.71
CA SER A 601 -7.38 -40.68 12.56
C SER A 601 -8.76 -40.04 12.74
N PRO A 602 -9.34 -39.96 13.95
CA PRO A 602 -10.61 -39.28 14.16
C PRO A 602 -10.49 -37.74 14.07
N TRP A 603 -9.25 -37.22 14.03
CA TRP A 603 -8.97 -35.79 13.97
C TRP A 603 -8.89 -35.25 12.54
N LEU A 604 -8.73 -36.12 11.54
CA LEU A 604 -8.76 -35.69 10.15
C LEU A 604 -10.21 -35.40 9.76
N ILE A 605 -10.47 -34.20 9.25
CA ILE A 605 -11.80 -33.78 8.77
C ILE A 605 -12.03 -34.35 7.37
N GLY A 606 -11.04 -34.21 6.50
CA GLY A 606 -11.13 -34.57 5.08
C GLY A 606 -9.93 -34.07 4.30
N TYR A 607 -9.94 -34.33 2.99
CA TYR A 607 -8.91 -33.91 2.06
C TYR A 607 -9.44 -32.88 1.06
N PHE A 608 -8.62 -31.92 0.68
CA PHE A 608 -8.81 -31.16 -0.57
C PHE A 608 -7.72 -31.55 -1.57
N PHE A 609 -8.00 -31.37 -2.87
CA PHE A 609 -7.12 -31.75 -3.98
C PHE A 609 -6.70 -30.54 -4.82
N ASP A 610 -5.39 -30.38 -5.04
CA ASP A 610 -4.78 -29.24 -5.74
C ASP A 610 -5.24 -27.89 -5.14
N ASN A 611 -5.15 -26.79 -5.89
CA ASN A 611 -5.55 -25.46 -5.43
C ASN A 611 -5.92 -24.54 -6.60
N GLU A 612 -7.03 -23.79 -6.49
CA GLU A 612 -7.39 -22.63 -7.33
C GLU A 612 -7.31 -22.81 -8.85
N ARG A 613 -7.39 -24.05 -9.34
CA ARG A 613 -7.24 -24.37 -10.78
C ARG A 613 -8.37 -25.27 -11.23
N GLY A 614 -9.21 -24.73 -12.10
CA GLY A 614 -10.31 -25.43 -12.74
C GLY A 614 -10.32 -25.24 -14.24
N TRP A 615 -11.52 -25.29 -14.82
CA TRP A 615 -11.77 -24.93 -16.21
C TRP A 615 -12.62 -23.68 -16.28
N ASP A 616 -12.28 -22.81 -17.21
CA ASP A 616 -13.00 -21.60 -17.57
C ASP A 616 -12.96 -21.39 -19.09
N ASP A 617 -13.41 -20.21 -19.54
CA ASP A 617 -13.41 -19.82 -20.95
C ASP A 617 -12.01 -19.84 -21.57
N ALA A 618 -10.94 -19.57 -20.83
CA ALA A 618 -9.57 -19.57 -21.34
C ALA A 618 -9.06 -21.01 -21.56
N VAL A 619 -9.32 -21.92 -20.62
CA VAL A 619 -9.02 -23.35 -20.78
C VAL A 619 -9.80 -23.93 -21.97
N MET A 620 -11.09 -23.63 -22.08
CA MET A 620 -11.92 -24.06 -23.21
C MET A 620 -11.41 -23.50 -24.53
N THR A 621 -11.09 -22.21 -24.58
CA THR A 621 -10.55 -21.56 -25.79
C THR A 621 -9.27 -22.24 -26.26
N ASP A 622 -8.33 -22.52 -25.36
CA ASP A 622 -7.09 -23.22 -25.70
C ASP A 622 -7.35 -24.67 -26.14
N MET A 623 -8.20 -25.42 -25.41
CA MET A 623 -8.61 -26.77 -25.79
C MET A 623 -9.17 -26.83 -27.22
N LEU A 624 -10.00 -25.87 -27.61
CA LEU A 624 -10.59 -25.80 -28.95
C LEU A 624 -9.57 -25.56 -30.08
N GLN A 625 -8.38 -25.01 -29.76
CA GLN A 625 -7.26 -24.85 -30.70
C GLN A 625 -6.37 -26.09 -30.81
N ARG A 626 -6.54 -27.08 -29.94
CA ARG A 626 -5.78 -28.34 -29.98
C ARG A 626 -6.32 -29.30 -31.04
N THR A 627 -5.55 -30.36 -31.29
CA THR A 627 -5.89 -31.43 -32.25
C THR A 627 -6.27 -32.71 -31.50
N SER A 628 -6.50 -33.79 -32.26
CA SER A 628 -6.83 -35.12 -31.72
C SER A 628 -5.79 -35.68 -30.74
N THR A 629 -4.59 -35.10 -30.60
CA THR A 629 -3.63 -35.50 -29.57
C THR A 629 -4.06 -35.12 -28.15
N GLN A 630 -4.88 -34.09 -28.00
CA GLN A 630 -5.43 -33.69 -26.70
C GLN A 630 -6.68 -34.54 -26.36
N PRO A 631 -6.68 -35.31 -25.26
CA PRO A 631 -7.83 -36.12 -24.87
C PRO A 631 -9.13 -35.33 -24.72
N ALA A 632 -9.10 -34.16 -24.09
CA ALA A 632 -10.25 -33.29 -23.98
C ALA A 632 -10.81 -32.81 -25.33
N LYS A 633 -9.96 -32.63 -26.34
CA LYS A 633 -10.42 -32.25 -27.69
C LYS A 633 -11.26 -33.37 -28.30
N ARG A 634 -10.83 -34.63 -28.16
CA ARG A 634 -11.59 -35.79 -28.61
C ARG A 634 -12.88 -35.94 -27.80
N ALA A 635 -12.82 -35.76 -26.48
CA ALA A 635 -14.00 -35.80 -25.61
C ALA A 635 -15.03 -34.72 -25.98
N PHE A 636 -14.59 -33.52 -26.30
CA PHE A 636 -15.49 -32.44 -26.74
C PHE A 636 -16.19 -32.77 -28.06
N VAL A 637 -15.46 -33.34 -29.03
CA VAL A 637 -16.06 -33.77 -30.31
C VAL A 637 -17.03 -34.94 -30.10
N ALA A 638 -16.71 -35.87 -29.21
CA ALA A 638 -17.62 -36.96 -28.84
C ALA A 638 -18.89 -36.44 -28.16
N TYR A 639 -18.78 -35.45 -27.27
CA TYR A 639 -19.92 -34.74 -26.68
C TYR A 639 -20.81 -34.12 -27.77
N LEU A 640 -20.23 -33.42 -28.76
CA LEU A 640 -21.00 -32.83 -29.86
C LEU A 640 -21.67 -33.89 -30.73
N ASN A 641 -21.01 -35.03 -30.97
CA ASN A 641 -21.62 -36.14 -31.70
C ASN A 641 -22.87 -36.66 -30.98
N ASP A 642 -22.84 -36.77 -29.65
CA ASP A 642 -23.99 -37.20 -28.85
C ASP A 642 -25.09 -36.11 -28.78
N ALA A 643 -24.71 -34.87 -28.43
CA ALA A 643 -25.63 -33.76 -28.25
C ALA A 643 -26.42 -33.36 -29.52
N TYR A 644 -25.93 -33.77 -30.69
CA TYR A 644 -26.54 -33.49 -31.99
C TYR A 644 -26.94 -34.77 -32.76
N ASP A 645 -27.16 -35.89 -32.06
CA ASP A 645 -27.65 -37.15 -32.64
C ASP A 645 -26.83 -37.65 -33.85
N GLY A 646 -25.53 -37.34 -33.88
CA GLY A 646 -24.62 -37.68 -34.98
C GLY A 646 -24.72 -36.78 -36.22
N ASP A 647 -25.47 -35.68 -36.20
CA ASP A 647 -25.59 -34.75 -37.32
C ASP A 647 -24.37 -33.80 -37.42
N LEU A 648 -23.31 -34.29 -38.06
CA LEU A 648 -22.10 -33.52 -38.32
C LEU A 648 -22.35 -32.27 -39.19
N ASN A 649 -23.37 -32.27 -40.07
CA ASN A 649 -23.66 -31.12 -40.92
C ASN A 649 -24.23 -29.96 -40.10
N GLN A 650 -25.11 -30.27 -39.14
CA GLN A 650 -25.61 -29.30 -38.18
C GLN A 650 -24.45 -28.73 -37.34
N VAL A 651 -23.57 -29.58 -36.81
CA VAL A 651 -22.40 -29.14 -36.03
C VAL A 651 -21.47 -28.26 -36.86
N ASN A 652 -21.13 -28.66 -38.09
CA ASN A 652 -20.33 -27.84 -39.01
C ASN A 652 -20.95 -26.46 -39.25
N THR A 653 -22.27 -26.39 -39.40
CA THR A 653 -23.00 -25.14 -39.60
C THR A 653 -22.88 -24.22 -38.37
N ILE A 654 -23.06 -24.78 -37.16
CA ILE A 654 -22.94 -24.04 -35.90
C ILE A 654 -21.53 -23.51 -35.71
N LEU A 655 -20.53 -24.40 -35.87
CA LEU A 655 -19.13 -24.09 -35.62
C LEU A 655 -18.48 -23.26 -36.75
N GLY A 656 -19.10 -23.21 -37.93
CA GLY A 656 -18.51 -22.61 -39.13
C GLY A 656 -17.34 -23.43 -39.69
N THR A 657 -17.39 -24.75 -39.53
CA THR A 657 -16.36 -25.70 -40.00
C THR A 657 -16.86 -26.49 -41.22
N SER A 658 -15.96 -27.27 -41.84
CA SER A 658 -16.28 -28.12 -42.99
C SER A 658 -15.64 -29.51 -42.85
N ALA A 659 -15.65 -30.06 -41.63
CA ALA A 659 -15.08 -31.38 -41.35
C ALA A 659 -15.90 -32.46 -42.08
N ALA A 660 -15.23 -33.38 -42.79
CA ALA A 660 -15.91 -34.45 -43.52
C ALA A 660 -16.28 -35.63 -42.59
N THR A 661 -15.52 -35.81 -41.51
CA THR A 661 -15.75 -36.81 -40.46
C THR A 661 -15.58 -36.20 -39.08
N TRP A 662 -16.08 -36.88 -38.04
CA TRP A 662 -15.84 -36.48 -36.65
C TRP A 662 -14.34 -36.46 -36.32
N GLN A 663 -13.54 -37.38 -36.87
CA GLN A 663 -12.09 -37.40 -36.71
C GLN A 663 -11.41 -36.17 -37.35
N ASP A 664 -11.94 -35.66 -38.47
CA ASP A 664 -11.46 -34.40 -39.04
C ASP A 664 -11.79 -33.22 -38.12
N LEU A 665 -12.97 -33.24 -37.47
CA LEU A 665 -13.35 -32.20 -36.51
C LEU A 665 -12.44 -32.18 -35.28
N GLU A 666 -11.98 -33.34 -34.80
CA GLU A 666 -10.97 -33.43 -33.72
C GLU A 666 -9.65 -32.72 -34.08
N ASN A 667 -9.29 -32.67 -35.36
CA ASN A 667 -8.09 -31.99 -35.85
C ASN A 667 -8.35 -30.56 -36.35
N THR A 668 -9.59 -30.10 -36.28
CA THR A 668 -10.01 -28.77 -36.72
C THR A 668 -9.98 -27.79 -35.55
N LYS A 669 -9.37 -26.61 -35.75
CA LYS A 669 -9.43 -25.50 -34.80
C LYS A 669 -10.84 -24.92 -34.79
N ILE A 670 -11.42 -24.77 -33.59
CA ILE A 670 -12.79 -24.27 -33.43
C ILE A 670 -12.74 -22.86 -32.83
N ILE A 671 -13.52 -21.94 -33.38
CA ILE A 671 -13.63 -20.57 -32.86
C ILE A 671 -14.54 -20.60 -31.62
N PHE A 672 -14.02 -20.20 -30.46
CA PHE A 672 -14.73 -20.26 -29.18
C PHE A 672 -16.13 -19.62 -29.22
N SER A 673 -16.25 -18.44 -29.83
CA SER A 673 -17.53 -17.71 -29.94
C SER A 673 -18.58 -18.37 -30.83
N LYS A 674 -18.21 -19.41 -31.58
CA LYS A 674 -19.13 -20.22 -32.39
C LYS A 674 -19.73 -21.40 -31.61
N VAL A 675 -19.14 -21.77 -30.48
CA VAL A 675 -19.67 -22.85 -29.63
C VAL A 675 -20.86 -22.30 -28.83
N PRO A 676 -22.06 -22.90 -28.91
CA PRO A 676 -23.21 -22.44 -28.14
C PRO A 676 -22.93 -22.44 -26.62
N VAL A 677 -23.50 -21.48 -25.90
CA VAL A 677 -23.30 -21.35 -24.44
C VAL A 677 -23.74 -22.60 -23.70
N SER A 678 -24.83 -23.23 -24.14
CA SER A 678 -25.32 -24.50 -23.57
C SER A 678 -24.28 -25.61 -23.67
N ASP A 679 -23.59 -25.72 -24.80
CA ASP A 679 -22.57 -26.76 -25.01
C ASP A 679 -21.29 -26.48 -24.24
N ARG A 680 -20.88 -25.21 -24.16
CA ARG A 680 -19.76 -24.82 -23.29
C ARG A 680 -20.04 -25.20 -21.84
N THR A 681 -21.23 -24.86 -21.35
CA THR A 681 -21.70 -25.15 -19.98
C THR A 681 -21.75 -26.66 -19.71
N ALA A 682 -22.37 -27.42 -20.62
CA ALA A 682 -22.53 -28.86 -20.49
C ALA A 682 -21.18 -29.59 -20.52
N PHE A 683 -20.28 -29.22 -21.44
CA PHE A 683 -18.98 -29.88 -21.53
C PHE A 683 -18.06 -29.54 -20.34
N VAL A 684 -18.05 -28.29 -19.86
CA VAL A 684 -17.30 -27.95 -18.63
C VAL A 684 -17.86 -28.69 -17.42
N THR A 685 -19.19 -28.85 -17.35
CA THR A 685 -19.84 -29.69 -16.33
C THR A 685 -19.40 -31.14 -16.42
N GLU A 686 -19.31 -31.71 -17.61
CA GLU A 686 -18.84 -33.09 -17.85
C GLU A 686 -17.36 -33.26 -17.48
N ALA A 687 -16.51 -32.31 -17.87
CA ALA A 687 -15.10 -32.29 -17.49
C ALA A 687 -14.94 -32.26 -15.96
N SER A 688 -15.72 -31.43 -15.26
CA SER A 688 -15.73 -31.37 -13.80
C SER A 688 -16.15 -32.70 -13.17
N LYS A 689 -17.17 -33.38 -13.72
CA LYS A 689 -17.58 -34.73 -13.27
C LYS A 689 -16.46 -35.75 -13.46
N ALA A 690 -15.84 -35.80 -14.64
CA ALA A 690 -14.74 -36.72 -14.94
C ALA A 690 -13.55 -36.49 -13.99
N TYR A 691 -13.21 -35.22 -13.73
CA TYR A 691 -12.16 -34.81 -12.83
C TYR A 691 -12.39 -35.30 -11.40
N TYR A 692 -13.51 -34.89 -10.78
CA TYR A 692 -13.78 -35.21 -9.38
C TYR A 692 -14.09 -36.69 -9.15
N SER A 693 -14.73 -37.37 -10.11
CA SER A 693 -14.94 -38.81 -10.10
C SER A 693 -13.63 -39.58 -9.99
N ALA A 694 -12.65 -39.27 -10.85
CA ALA A 694 -11.37 -39.96 -10.87
C ALA A 694 -10.59 -39.74 -9.56
N ILE A 695 -10.60 -38.51 -9.03
CA ILE A 695 -9.92 -38.17 -7.77
C ILE A 695 -10.60 -38.87 -6.59
N GLN A 696 -11.92 -38.80 -6.47
CA GLN A 696 -12.65 -39.46 -5.39
C GLN A 696 -12.38 -40.97 -5.41
N ALA A 697 -12.42 -41.60 -6.59
CA ALA A 697 -12.13 -43.02 -6.74
C ALA A 697 -10.70 -43.37 -6.27
N ALA A 698 -9.71 -42.54 -6.59
CA ALA A 698 -8.32 -42.75 -6.17
C ALA A 698 -8.15 -42.56 -4.64
N ILE A 699 -8.79 -41.54 -4.05
CA ILE A 699 -8.79 -41.33 -2.59
C ILE A 699 -9.45 -42.53 -1.88
N ARG A 700 -10.62 -42.97 -2.33
CA ARG A 700 -11.41 -44.03 -1.69
C ARG A 700 -10.73 -45.40 -1.68
N LYS A 701 -9.76 -45.65 -2.56
CA LYS A 701 -8.89 -46.85 -2.51
C LYS A 701 -7.98 -46.87 -1.29
N GLN A 702 -7.62 -45.70 -0.74
CA GLN A 702 -6.69 -45.55 0.38
C GLN A 702 -7.39 -45.13 1.68
N ASP A 703 -8.48 -44.37 1.58
CA ASP A 703 -9.22 -43.82 2.72
C ASP A 703 -10.73 -43.75 2.43
N THR A 704 -11.48 -44.66 3.08
CA THR A 704 -12.94 -44.76 2.94
C THR A 704 -13.71 -43.90 3.94
N ASN A 705 -13.04 -43.35 4.95
CA ASN A 705 -13.70 -42.76 6.11
C ASN A 705 -13.80 -41.23 6.04
N HIS A 706 -12.79 -40.58 5.46
CA HIS A 706 -12.66 -39.12 5.50
C HIS A 706 -13.30 -38.41 4.31
N LEU A 707 -13.68 -37.15 4.50
CA LEU A 707 -14.41 -36.37 3.50
C LEU A 707 -13.51 -35.95 2.32
N PHE A 708 -14.07 -35.83 1.12
CA PHE A 708 -13.44 -35.16 -0.01
C PHE A 708 -14.06 -33.76 -0.21
N LEU A 709 -13.28 -32.73 0.11
CA LEU A 709 -13.72 -31.36 0.28
C LEU A 709 -13.54 -30.49 -0.98
N GLY A 710 -13.20 -31.08 -2.13
CA GLY A 710 -13.02 -30.35 -3.39
C GLY A 710 -11.60 -29.80 -3.59
N SER A 711 -11.48 -28.63 -4.22
CA SER A 711 -10.20 -28.13 -4.77
C SER A 711 -9.89 -26.66 -4.49
N ALA A 712 -10.50 -26.06 -3.45
CA ALA A 712 -10.25 -24.68 -3.00
C ALA A 712 -10.24 -23.69 -4.18
N LEU A 713 -11.37 -23.59 -4.88
CA LEU A 713 -11.48 -22.83 -6.13
C LEU A 713 -11.77 -21.35 -5.87
N VAL A 714 -11.25 -20.46 -6.71
CA VAL A 714 -11.59 -19.03 -6.64
C VAL A 714 -12.68 -18.74 -7.67
N PRO A 715 -13.90 -18.34 -7.29
CA PRO A 715 -15.00 -18.14 -8.24
C PRO A 715 -14.72 -17.14 -9.37
N THR A 716 -13.74 -16.26 -9.21
CA THR A 716 -13.36 -15.22 -10.17
C THR A 716 -11.98 -15.42 -10.78
N TRP A 717 -11.34 -16.57 -10.57
CA TRP A 717 -9.97 -16.81 -11.02
C TRP A 717 -9.77 -18.29 -11.39
N HIS A 718 -9.44 -18.53 -12.67
CA HIS A 718 -9.09 -19.83 -13.23
C HIS A 718 -10.15 -20.94 -13.02
N SER A 719 -11.42 -20.58 -12.87
CA SER A 719 -12.55 -21.50 -12.78
C SER A 719 -13.86 -20.83 -13.20
N SER A 720 -14.85 -21.62 -13.62
CA SER A 720 -16.22 -21.17 -13.87
C SER A 720 -17.21 -21.80 -12.87
N LEU A 721 -18.43 -21.26 -12.76
CA LEU A 721 -19.45 -21.82 -11.87
C LEU A 721 -19.79 -23.27 -12.26
N GLU A 722 -19.91 -23.55 -13.55
CA GLU A 722 -20.18 -24.88 -14.11
C GLU A 722 -19.09 -25.88 -13.71
N TRP A 723 -17.82 -25.45 -13.71
CA TRP A 723 -16.73 -26.27 -13.19
C TRP A 723 -16.86 -26.49 -11.68
N ASN A 724 -17.13 -25.42 -10.92
CA ASN A 724 -17.18 -25.45 -9.46
C ASN A 724 -18.28 -26.39 -8.94
N VAL A 725 -19.40 -26.50 -9.65
CA VAL A 725 -20.57 -27.28 -9.21
C VAL A 725 -20.83 -28.56 -10.02
N GLY A 726 -20.11 -28.75 -11.13
CA GLY A 726 -20.41 -29.79 -12.12
C GLY A 726 -20.20 -31.21 -11.59
N GLY A 727 -19.08 -31.47 -10.92
CA GLY A 727 -18.75 -32.75 -10.29
C GLY A 727 -19.14 -32.88 -8.82
N ARG A 728 -20.07 -32.05 -8.33
CA ARG A 728 -20.47 -32.01 -6.91
C ARG A 728 -20.98 -33.33 -6.33
N ASP A 729 -21.45 -34.26 -7.17
CA ASP A 729 -21.93 -35.57 -6.74
C ASP A 729 -20.77 -36.47 -6.24
N TYR A 730 -19.54 -36.16 -6.63
CA TYR A 730 -18.31 -36.84 -6.20
C TYR A 730 -17.60 -36.12 -5.03
N LEU A 731 -18.16 -34.99 -4.58
CA LEU A 731 -17.65 -34.22 -3.47
C LEU A 731 -18.47 -34.49 -2.21
N ASP A 732 -17.88 -34.34 -1.04
CA ASP A 732 -18.63 -34.19 0.21
C ASP A 732 -18.98 -32.71 0.44
N ALA A 733 -18.05 -31.80 0.12
CA ALA A 733 -18.24 -30.35 0.13
C ALA A 733 -17.52 -29.68 -1.05
N ILE A 734 -17.98 -28.49 -1.43
CA ILE A 734 -17.28 -27.59 -2.35
C ILE A 734 -16.44 -26.64 -1.51
N SER A 735 -15.12 -26.64 -1.70
CA SER A 735 -14.22 -25.65 -1.09
C SER A 735 -13.87 -24.54 -2.07
N LEU A 736 -13.90 -23.31 -1.55
CA LEU A 736 -13.61 -22.08 -2.27
C LEU A 736 -12.60 -21.25 -1.50
N ASP A 737 -11.91 -20.36 -2.20
CA ASP A 737 -11.05 -19.32 -1.62
C ASP A 737 -11.58 -17.95 -2.05
N VAL A 738 -11.98 -17.13 -1.09
CA VAL A 738 -12.74 -15.89 -1.34
C VAL A 738 -12.22 -14.73 -0.50
N TYR A 739 -11.35 -13.92 -1.11
CA TYR A 739 -10.86 -12.66 -0.57
C TYR A 739 -11.81 -11.48 -0.85
N SER A 740 -12.93 -11.45 -0.11
CA SER A 740 -14.00 -10.45 -0.20
C SER A 740 -14.44 -9.99 1.20
N ASN A 741 -15.21 -8.90 1.28
CA ASN A 741 -15.91 -8.46 2.48
C ASN A 741 -17.43 -8.74 2.44
N SER A 742 -17.89 -9.54 1.47
CA SER A 742 -19.30 -9.85 1.24
C SER A 742 -19.50 -11.33 0.96
N ALA A 743 -20.39 -11.98 1.71
CA ALA A 743 -20.72 -13.40 1.55
C ALA A 743 -21.70 -13.67 0.39
N SER A 744 -21.99 -12.66 -0.45
CA SER A 744 -22.95 -12.74 -1.56
C SER A 744 -22.65 -13.84 -2.58
N TYR A 745 -21.39 -14.28 -2.71
CA TYR A 745 -21.01 -15.37 -3.60
C TYR A 745 -21.73 -16.68 -3.26
N LEU A 746 -22.12 -16.90 -2.00
CA LEU A 746 -22.84 -18.11 -1.58
C LEU A 746 -24.20 -18.28 -2.27
N LYS A 747 -24.80 -17.18 -2.76
CA LYS A 747 -26.07 -17.21 -3.50
C LYS A 747 -25.99 -18.03 -4.78
N ASP A 748 -24.82 -18.09 -5.40
CA ASP A 748 -24.60 -18.89 -6.62
C ASP A 748 -24.49 -20.38 -6.30
N TYR A 749 -24.26 -20.75 -5.03
CA TYR A 749 -24.08 -22.13 -4.58
C TYR A 749 -25.30 -22.70 -3.84
N GLU A 750 -26.10 -21.86 -3.19
CA GLU A 750 -27.34 -22.24 -2.48
C GLU A 750 -28.31 -23.11 -3.32
N PRO A 751 -28.55 -22.85 -4.62
CA PRO A 751 -29.45 -23.66 -5.45
C PRO A 751 -29.03 -25.13 -5.60
N TYR A 752 -27.75 -25.45 -5.38
CA TYR A 752 -27.21 -26.80 -5.53
C TYR A 752 -27.28 -27.64 -4.26
N ASP A 753 -27.67 -27.03 -3.13
CA ASP A 753 -27.84 -27.67 -1.82
C ASP A 753 -26.66 -28.58 -1.41
N LYS A 754 -25.44 -28.13 -1.70
CA LYS A 754 -24.19 -28.82 -1.37
C LYS A 754 -23.44 -28.03 -0.29
N PRO A 755 -22.83 -28.67 0.72
CA PRO A 755 -21.97 -27.98 1.68
C PRO A 755 -20.88 -27.16 1.01
N VAL A 756 -20.67 -25.93 1.48
CA VAL A 756 -19.66 -24.99 0.98
C VAL A 756 -18.71 -24.58 2.11
N LEU A 757 -17.42 -24.55 1.80
CA LEU A 757 -16.34 -24.07 2.65
C LEU A 757 -15.68 -22.85 2.01
N ASN A 758 -15.27 -21.88 2.83
CA ASN A 758 -14.34 -20.82 2.41
C ASN A 758 -12.99 -21.06 3.08
N LEU A 759 -12.09 -21.76 2.41
CA LEU A 759 -10.85 -22.22 3.02
C LEU A 759 -9.76 -21.15 3.06
N GLU A 760 -9.86 -20.08 2.27
CA GLU A 760 -9.01 -18.90 2.41
C GLU A 760 -9.80 -17.59 2.38
N TYR A 761 -9.56 -16.76 3.38
CA TYR A 761 -9.81 -15.33 3.36
C TYR A 761 -8.97 -14.65 4.43
N SER A 762 -8.84 -13.33 4.32
CA SER A 762 -8.11 -12.52 5.28
C SER A 762 -8.50 -11.06 5.16
N PHE A 763 -8.27 -10.30 6.22
CA PHE A 763 -8.33 -8.84 6.22
C PHE A 763 -6.98 -8.30 6.63
N SER A 764 -6.51 -7.23 5.99
CA SER A 764 -5.11 -6.80 6.07
C SER A 764 -4.98 -5.27 6.06
N THR A 765 -3.94 -4.73 6.68
CA THR A 765 -3.64 -3.29 6.62
C THR A 765 -2.45 -3.00 5.70
N HIS A 766 -2.42 -1.81 5.08
CA HIS A 766 -1.20 -1.28 4.46
C HIS A 766 -0.36 -0.58 5.53
N ASP A 767 0.45 -1.36 6.24
CA ASP A 767 1.28 -0.83 7.31
C ASP A 767 2.60 -1.60 7.40
N ARG A 768 3.64 -0.96 7.94
CA ARG A 768 4.93 -1.61 8.28
C ARG A 768 5.57 -2.33 7.09
N GLY A 769 5.48 -1.75 5.90
CA GLY A 769 6.04 -2.31 4.66
C GLY A 769 5.27 -3.52 4.09
N LEU A 770 4.10 -3.84 4.65
CA LEU A 770 3.21 -4.91 4.19
C LEU A 770 2.01 -4.34 3.42
N ARG A 771 1.38 -5.19 2.60
CA ARG A 771 0.26 -4.82 1.73
C ARG A 771 -1.03 -5.54 2.07
N ALA A 772 -2.13 -5.05 1.49
CA ALA A 772 -3.36 -5.82 1.36
C ALA A 772 -3.42 -6.51 0.00
N ILE A 773 -4.03 -7.70 -0.07
CA ILE A 773 -4.17 -8.46 -1.32
C ILE A 773 -5.06 -7.76 -2.34
N ASN A 774 -6.11 -7.08 -1.87
CA ASN A 774 -7.00 -6.30 -2.71
C ASN A 774 -7.70 -5.19 -1.90
N ALA A 775 -8.42 -4.32 -2.59
CA ALA A 775 -9.13 -3.20 -1.96
C ALA A 775 -10.28 -3.67 -1.03
N ALA A 776 -10.99 -4.75 -1.37
CA ALA A 776 -12.13 -5.23 -0.61
C ALA A 776 -11.75 -5.77 0.79
N THR A 777 -10.51 -6.25 0.94
CA THR A 777 -9.98 -6.85 2.17
C THR A 777 -9.06 -5.90 2.95
N ARG A 778 -8.89 -4.66 2.47
CA ARG A 778 -8.05 -3.64 3.10
C ARG A 778 -8.78 -2.99 4.28
N ALA A 779 -8.19 -3.08 5.45
CA ALA A 779 -8.61 -2.43 6.69
C ALA A 779 -7.73 -1.22 7.00
N GLU A 780 -8.28 -0.24 7.72
CA GLU A 780 -7.54 0.97 8.16
C GLU A 780 -6.76 0.75 9.46
N SER A 781 -7.08 -0.30 10.23
CA SER A 781 -6.39 -0.62 11.48
C SER A 781 -6.46 -2.11 11.82
N ILE A 782 -5.63 -2.55 12.77
CA ILE A 782 -5.67 -3.94 13.28
C ILE A 782 -7.02 -4.28 13.92
N ALA A 783 -7.64 -3.35 14.66
CA ALA A 783 -8.97 -3.56 15.23
C ALA A 783 -10.02 -3.74 14.12
N GLU A 784 -9.89 -2.97 13.04
CA GLU A 784 -10.81 -3.05 11.91
C GLU A 784 -10.70 -4.38 11.14
N ARG A 785 -9.50 -4.99 11.06
CA ARG A 785 -9.36 -6.37 10.57
C ARG A 785 -10.28 -7.33 11.33
N GLY A 786 -10.39 -7.16 12.65
CA GLY A 786 -11.28 -7.95 13.51
C GLY A 786 -12.76 -7.70 13.25
N ASN A 787 -13.16 -6.43 13.04
CA ASN A 787 -14.55 -6.07 12.71
C ASN A 787 -14.97 -6.59 11.34
N MET A 788 -14.09 -6.50 10.33
CA MET A 788 -14.34 -7.05 9.00
C MET A 788 -14.49 -8.57 9.05
N HIS A 789 -13.62 -9.27 9.81
CA HIS A 789 -13.80 -10.70 10.09
C HIS A 789 -15.16 -11.01 10.69
N LYS A 790 -15.56 -10.27 11.73
CA LYS A 790 -16.86 -10.45 12.37
C LYS A 790 -18.00 -10.31 11.36
N ALA A 791 -18.04 -9.21 10.61
CA ALA A 791 -19.10 -8.97 9.64
C ALA A 791 -19.18 -10.08 8.60
N PHE A 792 -18.03 -10.44 8.01
CA PHE A 792 -17.97 -11.45 6.94
C PHE A 792 -18.29 -12.86 7.45
N ALA A 793 -17.69 -13.30 8.56
CA ALA A 793 -17.93 -14.63 9.12
C ALA A 793 -19.36 -14.80 9.63
N GLU A 794 -19.96 -13.78 10.27
CA GLU A 794 -21.37 -13.81 10.67
C GLU A 794 -22.31 -13.80 9.46
N GLU A 795 -21.97 -13.14 8.35
CA GLU A 795 -22.75 -13.18 7.10
C GLU A 795 -22.69 -14.56 6.45
N GLN A 796 -21.50 -15.15 6.32
CA GLN A 796 -21.32 -16.50 5.79
C GLN A 796 -22.07 -17.55 6.62
N ALA A 797 -21.99 -17.47 7.95
CA ALA A 797 -22.69 -18.37 8.85
C ALA A 797 -24.22 -18.33 8.69
N ARG A 798 -24.81 -17.30 8.09
CA ARG A 798 -26.27 -17.27 7.86
C ARG A 798 -26.72 -18.16 6.72
N SER A 799 -25.84 -18.44 5.74
CA SER A 799 -26.19 -19.28 4.60
C SER A 799 -26.48 -20.73 5.03
N PRO A 800 -27.49 -21.41 4.46
CA PRO A 800 -27.82 -22.79 4.83
C PRO A 800 -26.84 -23.83 4.27
N VAL A 801 -26.03 -23.47 3.26
CA VAL A 801 -25.04 -24.37 2.66
C VAL A 801 -23.64 -24.23 3.25
N PHE A 802 -23.37 -23.13 3.97
CA PHE A 802 -22.02 -22.85 4.47
C PHE A 802 -21.72 -23.57 5.77
N VAL A 803 -20.58 -24.27 5.83
CA VAL A 803 -20.19 -25.12 6.98
C VAL A 803 -18.94 -24.65 7.73
N GLY A 804 -18.31 -23.56 7.27
CA GLY A 804 -17.23 -22.87 7.96
C GLY A 804 -16.08 -22.45 7.06
N SER A 805 -15.01 -21.95 7.67
CA SER A 805 -13.91 -21.29 6.96
C SER A 805 -12.51 -21.54 7.53
N GLY A 806 -11.50 -21.26 6.70
CA GLY A 806 -10.08 -21.15 7.06
C GLY A 806 -9.60 -19.70 6.94
N TRP A 807 -8.93 -19.21 7.98
CA TRP A 807 -8.22 -17.93 7.93
C TRP A 807 -6.83 -18.13 7.32
N PHE A 808 -6.58 -17.44 6.21
CA PHE A 808 -5.27 -17.40 5.56
C PHE A 808 -4.53 -16.17 6.11
N ILE A 809 -3.53 -16.26 7.00
CA ILE A 809 -2.78 -17.40 7.53
C ILE A 809 -2.32 -17.11 8.97
N TYR A 810 -1.58 -18.04 9.60
CA TYR A 810 -1.06 -17.85 10.97
C TYR A 810 -0.09 -16.66 11.12
N TYR A 811 1.05 -16.64 10.41
CA TYR A 811 2.04 -15.54 10.46
C TYR A 811 1.92 -14.54 9.29
N ASP A 812 2.31 -13.28 9.50
CA ASP A 812 2.51 -12.35 8.39
C ASP A 812 3.55 -12.87 7.38
N GLN A 813 3.35 -12.54 6.10
CA GLN A 813 4.38 -12.75 5.08
C GLN A 813 5.57 -11.80 5.29
N ALA A 814 6.69 -12.11 4.65
CA ALA A 814 7.90 -11.31 4.78
C ALA A 814 7.75 -9.94 4.11
N VAL A 815 8.21 -8.88 4.76
CA VAL A 815 8.22 -7.51 4.21
C VAL A 815 8.92 -7.45 2.85
N THR A 816 9.96 -8.26 2.65
CA THR A 816 10.74 -8.37 1.40
C THR A 816 10.14 -9.32 0.36
N GLY A 817 8.92 -9.82 0.59
CA GLY A 817 8.20 -10.74 -0.27
C GLY A 817 8.55 -12.21 -0.02
N ARG A 818 7.54 -13.08 -0.10
CA ARG A 818 7.72 -14.54 -0.11
C ARG A 818 8.48 -14.97 -1.36
N ALA A 819 9.27 -16.03 -1.24
CA ALA A 819 10.22 -16.40 -2.30
C ALA A 819 9.59 -16.84 -3.63
N SER A 820 8.35 -17.33 -3.63
CA SER A 820 7.70 -17.87 -4.83
C SER A 820 7.29 -16.82 -5.85
N ASP A 821 6.76 -15.68 -5.39
CA ASP A 821 6.13 -14.66 -6.23
C ASP A 821 6.23 -13.23 -5.69
N GLY A 822 6.86 -13.04 -4.52
CA GLY A 822 7.08 -11.73 -3.93
C GLY A 822 5.90 -11.18 -3.11
N GLU A 823 4.86 -11.96 -2.82
CA GLU A 823 3.77 -11.50 -1.93
C GLU A 823 4.30 -11.08 -0.55
N ASN A 824 3.84 -9.95 -0.03
CA ASN A 824 4.25 -9.36 1.25
C ASN A 824 3.05 -8.84 2.05
N TYR A 825 2.02 -9.66 2.23
CA TYR A 825 0.75 -9.26 2.83
C TYR A 825 0.73 -9.34 4.36
N ASN A 826 -0.07 -8.46 4.98
CA ASN A 826 -0.37 -8.44 6.42
C ASN A 826 -1.54 -9.38 6.79
N PHE A 827 -1.40 -10.67 6.49
CA PHE A 827 -2.43 -11.68 6.72
C PHE A 827 -2.42 -12.30 8.11
N GLY A 828 -1.31 -12.22 8.83
CA GLY A 828 -1.08 -12.99 10.04
C GLY A 828 -2.07 -12.69 11.16
N LEU A 829 -2.43 -13.73 11.93
CA LEU A 829 -2.92 -13.58 13.30
C LEU A 829 -1.81 -13.07 14.24
N VAL A 830 -0.56 -13.38 13.88
CA VAL A 830 0.68 -12.96 14.54
C VAL A 830 1.64 -12.36 13.51
N ASN A 831 2.49 -11.42 13.93
CA ASN A 831 3.58 -10.90 13.10
C ASN A 831 4.78 -11.86 13.06
N GLN A 832 5.80 -11.58 12.23
CA GLN A 832 6.99 -12.45 12.12
C GLN A 832 7.85 -12.53 13.40
N GLN A 833 7.58 -11.70 14.39
CA GLN A 833 8.24 -11.68 15.69
C GLN A 833 7.46 -12.50 16.74
N ASP A 834 6.44 -13.24 16.30
CA ASP A 834 5.57 -14.05 17.17
C ASP A 834 4.79 -13.20 18.19
N GLN A 835 4.41 -11.97 17.81
CA GLN A 835 3.54 -11.10 18.61
C GLN A 835 2.11 -11.13 18.04
N PRO A 836 1.08 -11.47 18.84
CA PRO A 836 -0.31 -11.45 18.39
C PRO A 836 -0.86 -10.06 18.11
N TYR A 837 -1.65 -9.95 17.05
CA TYR A 837 -2.50 -8.80 16.78
C TYR A 837 -3.75 -8.81 17.68
N SER A 838 -3.56 -8.58 18.98
CA SER A 838 -4.61 -8.78 20.01
C SER A 838 -5.91 -8.00 19.74
N ALA A 839 -5.81 -6.77 19.20
CA ALA A 839 -7.01 -5.99 18.85
C ALA A 839 -7.89 -6.66 17.78
N MET A 840 -7.31 -7.49 16.91
CA MET A 840 -8.03 -8.32 15.95
C MET A 840 -8.52 -9.61 16.61
N THR A 841 -7.61 -10.34 17.28
CA THR A 841 -7.92 -11.68 17.81
C THR A 841 -8.90 -11.66 18.97
N ASP A 842 -8.98 -10.58 19.74
CA ASP A 842 -10.01 -10.38 20.76
C ASP A 842 -11.43 -10.28 20.14
N VAL A 843 -11.57 -9.58 18.99
CA VAL A 843 -12.85 -9.53 18.25
C VAL A 843 -13.18 -10.88 17.62
N MET A 844 -12.17 -11.59 17.10
CA MET A 844 -12.35 -12.95 16.56
C MET A 844 -12.84 -13.91 17.64
N ARG A 845 -12.26 -13.87 18.85
CA ARG A 845 -12.70 -14.68 20.00
C ARG A 845 -14.20 -14.50 20.29
N ASP A 846 -14.65 -13.25 20.37
CA ASP A 846 -16.05 -12.94 20.69
C ASP A 846 -17.01 -13.28 19.54
N THR A 847 -16.51 -13.26 18.31
CA THR A 847 -17.24 -13.72 17.12
C THR A 847 -17.39 -15.23 17.13
N HIS A 848 -16.28 -15.97 17.28
CA HIS A 848 -16.22 -17.43 17.21
C HIS A 848 -17.05 -18.13 18.29
N ARG A 849 -17.25 -17.51 19.46
CA ARG A 849 -18.13 -18.02 20.52
C ARG A 849 -19.61 -18.07 20.14
N ARG A 850 -20.01 -17.34 19.09
CA ARG A 850 -21.42 -17.16 18.71
C ARG A 850 -21.75 -17.71 17.32
N LEU A 851 -20.75 -18.11 16.52
CA LEU A 851 -20.96 -18.54 15.13
C LEU A 851 -21.90 -19.74 15.01
N GLU A 852 -21.77 -20.74 15.87
CA GLU A 852 -22.68 -21.90 15.87
C GLU A 852 -24.13 -21.47 16.18
N LEU A 853 -24.34 -20.53 17.10
CA LEU A 853 -25.68 -20.03 17.42
C LEU A 853 -26.26 -19.19 16.28
N ILE A 854 -25.43 -18.37 15.62
CA ILE A 854 -25.82 -17.61 14.43
C ILE A 854 -26.17 -18.54 13.28
N HIS A 855 -25.37 -19.59 13.08
CA HIS A 855 -25.63 -20.59 12.05
C HIS A 855 -26.91 -21.35 12.34
N GLN A 856 -27.14 -21.84 13.57
CA GLN A 856 -28.39 -22.53 13.95
C GLN A 856 -29.64 -21.64 13.83
N SER A 857 -29.51 -20.34 14.06
CA SER A 857 -30.66 -19.43 14.09
C SER A 857 -31.38 -19.41 12.73
N PRO A 858 -32.73 -19.39 12.73
CA PRO A 858 -33.52 -19.16 11.51
C PRO A 858 -33.42 -17.68 11.13
N GLY A 859 -32.23 -17.22 10.73
CA GLY A 859 -32.05 -15.89 10.17
C GLY A 859 -32.75 -15.77 8.80
N PRO A 860 -33.22 -14.58 8.40
CA PRO A 860 -33.79 -14.40 7.07
C PRO A 860 -32.73 -14.76 6.01
N PRO A 861 -33.11 -15.42 4.91
CA PRO A 861 -32.21 -15.67 3.79
C PRO A 861 -31.60 -14.34 3.30
N LEU A 862 -30.34 -14.38 2.86
CA LEU A 862 -29.57 -13.22 2.37
C LEU A 862 -30.22 -12.48 1.17
N SER A 863 -31.35 -12.97 0.67
CA SER A 863 -32.21 -12.30 -0.32
C SER A 863 -33.02 -11.13 0.25
N ALA A 864 -33.17 -11.00 1.58
CA ALA A 864 -34.04 -9.98 2.20
C ALA A 864 -33.30 -8.78 2.84
N ALA A 865 -31.97 -8.79 2.90
CA ALA A 865 -31.19 -7.83 3.68
C ALA A 865 -30.27 -6.93 2.84
N ARG A 866 -30.80 -6.25 1.82
CA ARG A 866 -30.19 -5.01 1.29
C ARG A 866 -31.27 -4.09 0.71
N THR A 867 -31.73 -3.12 1.50
CA THR A 867 -32.34 -1.90 0.93
C THR A 867 -32.37 -0.67 1.86
N LYS A 868 -31.78 -0.69 3.05
CA LYS A 868 -31.65 0.53 3.86
C LYS A 868 -30.36 0.50 4.66
N GLU A 869 -29.70 1.66 4.69
CA GLU A 869 -28.46 2.01 5.41
C GLU A 869 -27.17 1.93 4.58
N PHE A 870 -27.09 2.81 3.57
CA PHE A 870 -25.91 3.64 3.29
C PHE A 870 -26.45 4.97 2.72
N ASP A 871 -26.92 5.81 3.63
CA ASP A 871 -27.17 7.25 3.39
C ASP A 871 -27.21 7.92 4.76
N ARG A 872 -26.01 8.21 5.30
CA ARG A 872 -25.71 9.24 6.29
C ARG A 872 -24.23 9.40 6.53
#